data_AF-A0A369K7R7-F1
#
_entry.id   AF-A0A369K7R7-F1
#
_cell.length_a   1.000
_cell.length_b   1.000
_cell.length_c   1.000
_cell.angle_alpha   90.00
_cell.angle_beta   90.00
_cell.angle_gamma   90.00
#
_symmetry.space_group_name_H-M   'P 1'
#
loop_
_entity.id
_entity.type
_entity.pdbx_description
1 polymer ?
#
loop_
_entity_poly.entity_id
_entity_poly.type
_entity_poly.pdbx_seq_one_letter_code
_entity_poly.pdbx_strand_id
1 'polypeptide(L)'
;MFRKHGDAVYIDLSLELRDPDDWRIGPLRTLDIPLNVTTMATEPISGLLAVGTAGGVVYVFGGPGVETRLPLPESVGVKFLQFATSTFQLVCLDDRNMMHIWDLASYGRPKFVLSVRFDPTNSLTLSPSHSHAFLALNSGEIRTYDLTCLRKSPYTMPNMWRLYEDKLFAGGIPNHSSPDARISVDTVIHPRDLNQLFVAYAGGIILSDLTERSTIRSYELVLPPGAPGGFGYGSHDLLTHRKAEVTTLAIHPAGHFFAVGYTDGSIAFWAVNDDESPLLVRTLDAIDVNVVDTEQLDQHVLQEKAGKLGPIPEREPIFKLSWSGFSNSSDPRGGKTTLAILGGLCLGEPAGLTVIQLPAFNPPEPPSLTSPTTENSLHPFMRAAMRDSLDPLESHFYLTQGVVHDYLLIPRQTPHFAGTFDPVAILLLIEGPGDTRIIEAFQYPPPEFSSSEADATKIPPEGGRDALNSLADDLASTLQSLQQSGEPQHLRLPTTLSDGSTGLLDGQLLKLERETYQTLIGDNSPNNLSLPLKGGLAWSDEAKVNDLKLAKYQPHRILITHHRDFTVQFYDISAQLLIGLQPTPMQHSFPHLLHDLLIDLKPVFTDAFVTRRISPAYLDHARIESVHFAAEALETVAVMKTGEVLVYRLSGPRQSTRYRESSDEELIVLDHVPSQRGFSPYLMLAPGRGPVEACALSDIGFVAVAYHNALFVINMRGPKIVFRHIEEKPSKKHAIGVNTIRTESDPISSLLWTVSPIAKDPESRVRLIVLRASGHYQIFTLAQSESSSSWICAGPVSADGAAANPLPRGSFVIDGKSGAGWPASRTRYAVALSGTPASGTPPSCIFVTTGAKGARCFANINGERVGKADWGSKIGTIQAVQIIEKLGSHVLVVVTDRHEGFVYSLPHLEYLQTLRLPPIPSSSFTLDETGDFVAWTPHPSSGTIHQATYGTLFDIRRVYDQPDIDFLCTKPVIPPQPQPVSMGPPSMLSLGSWFPFNQSMTGAQLDELLGGPDRPSPEPHVQSRDSSEDNVAGVSGIAAAASSTQSNLYNRLASALNERGQILGDLEDRFNALEEGSKNMVSQAKKLATQQTARSWFGL
;
A
#
# COMPACT_ATOMS: atom_id res chain seq x y z
N MET A 1 -29.04 0.01 -72.80
CA MET A 1 -27.80 0.82 -72.87
C MET A 1 -27.88 1.88 -71.78
N PHE A 2 -27.43 1.56 -70.55
CA PHE A 2 -27.00 2.49 -69.48
C PHE A 2 -26.45 1.62 -68.33
N ARG A 3 -25.30 0.97 -68.57
CA ARG A 3 -24.42 0.48 -67.50
C ARG A 3 -23.69 1.71 -66.97
N LYS A 4 -24.05 2.22 -65.78
CA LYS A 4 -23.21 3.20 -65.07
C LYS A 4 -21.97 2.46 -64.56
N HIS A 5 -20.80 2.99 -64.92
CA HIS A 5 -19.50 2.53 -64.47
C HIS A 5 -19.29 2.88 -62.99
N GLY A 6 -18.83 1.92 -62.19
CA GLY A 6 -18.05 2.23 -60.98
C GLY A 6 -18.32 1.47 -59.68
N ASP A 7 -19.09 0.37 -59.64
CA ASP A 7 -19.26 -0.42 -58.40
C ASP A 7 -17.96 -1.17 -58.04
N ALA A 8 -17.03 -0.49 -57.38
CA ALA A 8 -16.06 -1.17 -56.54
C ALA A 8 -16.83 -1.67 -55.31
N VAL A 9 -17.31 -2.91 -55.37
CA VAL A 9 -17.91 -3.60 -54.22
C VAL A 9 -16.82 -3.74 -53.16
N TYR A 10 -16.87 -2.90 -52.11
CA TYR A 10 -16.00 -3.06 -50.95
C TYR A 10 -16.28 -4.41 -50.29
N ILE A 11 -15.22 -5.14 -49.97
CA ILE A 11 -15.31 -6.46 -49.33
C ILE A 11 -15.95 -6.27 -47.95
N ASP A 12 -16.92 -7.13 -47.61
CA ASP A 12 -17.45 -7.20 -46.26
C ASP A 12 -16.41 -7.79 -45.32
N LEU A 13 -15.99 -7.00 -44.34
CA LEU A 13 -14.94 -7.34 -43.38
C LEU A 13 -15.49 -8.10 -42.18
N SER A 14 -16.81 -8.30 -42.06
CA SER A 14 -17.46 -8.78 -40.84
C SER A 14 -17.80 -10.28 -40.81
N LEU A 15 -17.39 -11.06 -41.82
CA LEU A 15 -17.91 -12.41 -42.08
C LEU A 15 -17.86 -13.36 -40.88
N GLU A 16 -16.74 -13.44 -40.17
CA GLU A 16 -16.54 -14.37 -39.03
C GLU A 16 -17.09 -13.83 -37.69
N LEU A 17 -17.80 -12.70 -37.70
CA LEU A 17 -18.36 -12.06 -36.49
C LEU A 17 -19.86 -11.81 -36.58
N ARG A 18 -20.51 -12.34 -37.63
CA ARG A 18 -21.96 -12.23 -37.87
C ARG A 18 -22.77 -13.23 -37.06
N ASP A 19 -22.20 -14.37 -36.67
CA ASP A 19 -22.90 -15.39 -35.89
C ASP A 19 -23.00 -14.97 -34.42
N PRO A 20 -24.21 -14.92 -33.82
CA PRO A 20 -24.37 -14.65 -32.39
C PRO A 20 -23.58 -15.59 -31.48
N ASP A 21 -23.35 -16.84 -31.89
CA ASP A 21 -22.66 -17.85 -31.07
C ASP A 21 -21.15 -17.58 -30.93
N ASP A 22 -20.56 -16.72 -31.79
CA ASP A 22 -19.15 -16.31 -31.72
C ASP A 22 -18.85 -15.37 -30.54
N TRP A 23 -19.89 -14.82 -29.92
CA TRP A 23 -19.82 -13.82 -28.86
C TRP A 23 -20.12 -14.45 -27.51
N ARG A 24 -19.19 -14.29 -26.57
CA ARG A 24 -19.36 -14.75 -25.19
C ARG A 24 -18.91 -13.64 -24.26
N ILE A 25 -19.85 -12.82 -23.84
CA ILE A 25 -19.52 -11.67 -23.00
C ILE A 25 -19.40 -12.15 -21.55
N GLY A 26 -18.29 -11.82 -20.90
CA GLY A 26 -18.06 -12.24 -19.52
C GLY A 26 -17.15 -11.27 -18.77
N PRO A 27 -17.43 -11.00 -17.48
CA PRO A 27 -16.44 -10.39 -16.60
C PRO A 27 -15.32 -11.42 -16.34
N LEU A 28 -14.08 -11.02 -16.54
CA LEU A 28 -12.89 -11.85 -16.32
C LEU A 28 -12.41 -11.74 -14.89
N ARG A 29 -12.28 -10.51 -14.38
CA ARG A 29 -11.87 -10.25 -12.99
C ARG A 29 -12.40 -8.90 -12.53
N THR A 30 -12.81 -8.85 -11.27
CA THR A 30 -13.14 -7.59 -10.60
C THR A 30 -12.01 -7.24 -9.64
N LEU A 31 -11.54 -6.01 -9.73
CA LEU A 31 -10.51 -5.43 -8.88
C LEU A 31 -11.20 -4.47 -7.93
N ASP A 32 -11.20 -4.82 -6.65
CA ASP A 32 -11.69 -3.94 -5.59
C ASP A 32 -10.54 -3.07 -5.12
N ILE A 33 -10.78 -1.77 -4.97
CA ILE A 33 -9.83 -0.81 -4.40
C ILE A 33 -10.37 -0.47 -3.01
N PRO A 34 -9.78 -1.03 -1.93
CA PRO A 34 -10.31 -0.84 -0.59
C PRO A 34 -10.26 0.64 -0.19
N LEU A 35 -11.44 1.23 -0.08
CA LEU A 35 -11.67 2.54 0.53
C LEU A 35 -12.43 2.36 1.84
N ASN A 36 -12.48 3.42 2.65
CA ASN A 36 -13.15 3.43 3.96
C ASN A 36 -12.59 2.35 4.89
N VAL A 37 -11.26 2.25 4.91
CA VAL A 37 -10.55 1.37 5.84
C VAL A 37 -10.88 1.78 7.28
N THR A 38 -11.14 0.81 8.15
CA THR A 38 -11.45 1.05 9.57
C THR A 38 -10.40 0.49 10.51
N THR A 39 -9.69 -0.56 10.11
CA THR A 39 -8.70 -1.22 10.96
C THR A 39 -7.69 -2.02 10.13
N MET A 40 -6.51 -2.27 10.71
CA MET A 40 -5.40 -2.97 10.09
C MET A 40 -4.81 -3.99 11.06
N ALA A 41 -4.29 -5.11 10.55
CA ALA A 41 -3.62 -6.14 11.34
C ALA A 41 -2.43 -6.74 10.57
N THR A 42 -1.39 -7.19 11.27
CA THR A 42 -0.24 -7.86 10.67
C THR A 42 0.10 -9.17 11.38
N GLU A 43 0.55 -10.17 10.62
CA GLU A 43 1.24 -11.34 11.14
C GLU A 43 2.72 -11.25 10.71
N PRO A 44 3.61 -10.79 11.61
CA PRO A 44 4.95 -10.37 11.21
C PRO A 44 5.90 -11.51 10.87
N ILE A 45 5.67 -12.74 11.35
CA ILE A 45 6.57 -13.86 11.07
C ILE A 45 6.42 -14.32 9.61
N SER A 46 5.18 -14.56 9.18
CA SER A 46 4.84 -14.93 7.81
C SER A 46 4.93 -13.73 6.87
N GLY A 47 4.71 -12.51 7.37
CA GLY A 47 4.62 -11.30 6.55
C GLY A 47 3.28 -11.20 5.83
N LEU A 48 2.19 -11.28 6.59
CA LEU A 48 0.81 -11.06 6.13
C LEU A 48 0.27 -9.73 6.66
N LEU A 49 -0.54 -9.06 5.85
CA LEU A 49 -1.28 -7.85 6.22
C LEU A 49 -2.76 -8.09 5.99
N ALA A 50 -3.61 -7.67 6.92
CA ALA A 50 -5.06 -7.66 6.75
C ALA A 50 -5.64 -6.27 7.00
N VAL A 51 -6.66 -5.91 6.24
CA VAL A 51 -7.32 -4.60 6.29
C VAL A 51 -8.83 -4.79 6.31
N GLY A 52 -9.50 -4.20 7.29
CA GLY A 52 -10.96 -4.20 7.41
C GLY A 52 -11.57 -2.89 6.90
N THR A 53 -12.76 -2.97 6.31
CA THR A 53 -13.49 -1.79 5.80
C THR A 53 -14.82 -1.54 6.51
N ALA A 54 -15.32 -0.31 6.43
CA ALA A 54 -16.64 0.07 6.92
C ALA A 54 -17.79 -0.68 6.23
N GLY A 55 -17.54 -1.25 5.05
CA GLY A 55 -18.52 -2.06 4.31
C GLY A 55 -18.61 -3.53 4.74
N GLY A 56 -17.81 -3.96 5.72
CA GLY A 56 -17.80 -5.35 6.19
C GLY A 56 -17.06 -6.29 5.25
N VAL A 57 -15.91 -5.85 4.76
CA VAL A 57 -15.00 -6.68 3.96
C VAL A 57 -13.62 -6.62 4.57
N VAL A 58 -13.00 -7.79 4.74
CA VAL A 58 -11.60 -7.94 5.14
C VAL A 58 -10.77 -8.37 3.92
N TYR A 59 -9.71 -7.64 3.62
CA TYR A 59 -8.72 -7.98 2.60
C TYR A 59 -7.46 -8.51 3.27
N VAL A 60 -6.88 -9.58 2.75
CA VAL A 60 -5.63 -10.17 3.25
C VAL A 60 -4.60 -10.20 2.13
N PHE A 61 -3.40 -9.70 2.41
CA PHE A 61 -2.27 -9.52 1.50
C PHE A 61 -1.05 -10.29 2.01
N GLY A 62 -0.25 -10.83 1.08
CA GLY A 62 0.97 -11.57 1.39
C GLY A 62 2.03 -11.43 0.30
N GLY A 63 2.68 -12.54 -0.05
CA GLY A 63 3.64 -12.60 -1.15
C GLY A 63 3.02 -12.40 -2.54
N PRO A 64 3.80 -12.55 -3.62
CA PRO A 64 3.30 -12.34 -4.98
C PRO A 64 2.08 -13.21 -5.31
N GLY A 65 1.01 -12.56 -5.81
CA GLY A 65 -0.27 -13.21 -6.13
C GLY A 65 -1.15 -13.52 -4.92
N VAL A 66 -0.67 -13.35 -3.68
CA VAL A 66 -1.42 -13.62 -2.46
C VAL A 66 -2.26 -12.40 -2.08
N GLU A 67 -3.51 -12.40 -2.53
CA GLU A 67 -4.53 -11.42 -2.20
C GLU A 67 -5.89 -12.12 -2.11
N THR A 68 -6.60 -11.97 -0.99
CA THR A 68 -7.93 -12.56 -0.82
C THR A 68 -8.91 -11.61 -0.14
N ARG A 69 -10.18 -11.76 -0.51
CA ARG A 69 -11.30 -10.94 -0.07
C ARG A 69 -12.27 -11.79 0.76
N LEU A 70 -12.50 -11.38 2.00
CA LEU A 70 -13.33 -12.06 2.99
C LEU A 70 -14.51 -11.15 3.37
N PRO A 71 -15.66 -11.24 2.69
CA PRO A 71 -16.86 -10.52 3.10
C PRO A 71 -17.38 -11.07 4.43
N LEU A 72 -17.84 -10.18 5.30
CA LEU A 72 -18.62 -10.55 6.47
C LEU A 72 -20.00 -11.09 6.03
N PRO A 73 -20.67 -11.91 6.87
CA PRO A 73 -22.03 -12.37 6.60
C PRO A 73 -23.04 -11.22 6.42
N GLU A 74 -22.83 -10.10 7.11
CA GLU A 74 -23.60 -8.87 6.98
C GLU A 74 -22.66 -7.71 6.63
N SER A 75 -23.12 -6.77 5.80
CA SER A 75 -22.33 -5.57 5.45
C SER A 75 -22.35 -4.57 6.61
N VAL A 76 -21.45 -4.80 7.57
CA VAL A 76 -21.27 -4.05 8.82
C VAL A 76 -19.79 -3.73 8.99
N GLY A 77 -19.44 -2.54 9.47
CA GLY A 77 -18.05 -2.14 9.61
C GLY A 77 -17.21 -3.07 10.48
N VAL A 78 -15.97 -3.30 10.08
CA VAL A 78 -15.00 -4.08 10.85
C VAL A 78 -14.42 -3.18 11.93
N LYS A 79 -14.68 -3.48 13.21
CA LYS A 79 -14.23 -2.68 14.36
C LYS A 79 -12.83 -3.05 14.85
N PHE A 80 -12.60 -4.34 15.09
CA PHE A 80 -11.28 -4.88 15.46
C PHE A 80 -10.88 -6.00 14.51
N LEU A 81 -9.58 -6.11 14.24
CA LEU A 81 -9.00 -7.13 13.38
C LEU A 81 -7.64 -7.54 13.95
N GLN A 82 -7.42 -8.83 14.20
CA GLN A 82 -6.14 -9.35 14.68
C GLN A 82 -5.89 -10.76 14.14
N PHE A 83 -4.62 -11.08 13.88
CA PHE A 83 -4.19 -12.46 13.61
C PHE A 83 -3.97 -13.19 14.95
N ALA A 84 -4.63 -14.33 15.12
CA ALA A 84 -4.35 -15.26 16.21
C ALA A 84 -3.18 -16.17 15.79
N THR A 85 -1.93 -15.72 16.01
CA THR A 85 -0.73 -16.45 15.57
C THR A 85 -0.68 -17.87 16.15
N SER A 86 -1.11 -18.07 17.39
CA SER A 86 -1.11 -19.35 18.11
C SER A 86 -2.01 -20.41 17.46
N THR A 87 -3.20 -20.02 16.98
CA THR A 87 -4.17 -20.91 16.31
C THR A 87 -4.13 -20.81 14.79
N PHE A 88 -3.33 -19.90 14.24
CA PHE A 88 -3.25 -19.59 12.81
C PHE A 88 -4.61 -19.22 12.20
N GLN A 89 -5.33 -18.34 12.89
CA GLN A 89 -6.64 -17.84 12.51
C GLN A 89 -6.64 -16.32 12.34
N LEU A 90 -7.59 -15.81 11.57
CA LEU A 90 -7.92 -14.38 11.51
C LEU A 90 -9.19 -14.11 12.31
N VAL A 91 -9.13 -13.17 13.24
CA VAL A 91 -10.24 -12.82 14.13
C VAL A 91 -10.67 -11.38 13.87
N CYS A 92 -11.95 -11.19 13.62
CA CYS A 92 -12.59 -9.87 13.43
C CYS A 92 -13.69 -9.69 14.47
N LEU A 93 -13.84 -8.48 15.02
CA LEU A 93 -15.07 -8.05 15.70
C LEU A 93 -15.71 -6.93 14.87
N ASP A 94 -16.98 -7.04 14.53
CA ASP A 94 -17.71 -6.01 13.78
C ASP A 94 -18.27 -4.90 14.69
N ASP A 95 -18.82 -3.83 14.11
CA ASP A 95 -19.46 -2.72 14.83
C ASP A 95 -20.70 -3.14 15.63
N ARG A 96 -21.26 -4.31 15.31
CA ARG A 96 -22.34 -4.91 16.08
C ARG A 96 -21.81 -5.74 17.25
N ASN A 97 -20.51 -5.94 17.45
CA ASN A 97 -19.94 -6.85 18.46
C ASN A 97 -20.20 -8.34 18.17
N MET A 98 -20.24 -8.71 16.89
CA MET A 98 -20.11 -10.09 16.42
C MET A 98 -18.65 -10.38 16.12
N MET A 99 -18.11 -11.44 16.74
CA MET A 99 -16.78 -11.94 16.43
C MET A 99 -16.88 -12.96 15.29
N HIS A 100 -16.09 -12.78 14.25
CA HIS A 100 -15.98 -13.68 13.10
C HIS A 100 -14.56 -14.28 13.06
N ILE A 101 -14.47 -15.57 12.74
CA ILE A 101 -13.20 -16.31 12.72
C ILE A 101 -13.02 -17.00 11.36
N TRP A 102 -11.85 -16.83 10.75
CA TRP A 102 -11.42 -17.59 9.58
C TRP A 102 -10.19 -18.43 9.92
N ASP A 103 -10.18 -19.66 9.44
CA ASP A 103 -9.03 -20.56 9.48
C ASP A 103 -8.14 -20.31 8.26
N LEU A 104 -6.88 -19.95 8.51
CA LEU A 104 -5.88 -19.72 7.46
C LEU A 104 -5.23 -21.04 6.99
N ALA A 105 -5.44 -22.15 7.69
CA ALA A 105 -4.86 -23.44 7.33
C ALA A 105 -5.51 -24.08 6.09
N SER A 106 -6.65 -23.57 5.63
CA SER A 106 -7.37 -24.11 4.48
C SER A 106 -6.71 -23.71 3.16
N TYR A 107 -6.46 -24.67 2.27
CA TYR A 107 -5.95 -24.42 0.91
C TYR A 107 -7.01 -23.71 0.06
N GLY A 108 -6.55 -22.85 -0.86
CA GLY A 108 -7.39 -22.08 -1.77
C GLY A 108 -7.80 -20.75 -1.15
N ARG A 109 -8.62 -20.77 -0.10
CA ARG A 109 -9.06 -19.56 0.60
C ARG A 109 -9.24 -19.79 2.10
N PRO A 110 -9.09 -18.75 2.94
CA PRO A 110 -9.41 -18.84 4.36
C PRO A 110 -10.85 -19.32 4.57
N LYS A 111 -11.00 -20.39 5.35
CA LYS A 111 -12.32 -20.98 5.61
C LYS A 111 -13.00 -20.22 6.73
N PHE A 112 -14.18 -19.68 6.47
CA PHE A 112 -15.02 -19.11 7.52
C PHE A 112 -15.44 -20.21 8.51
N VAL A 113 -15.14 -20.00 9.79
CA VAL A 113 -15.37 -20.99 10.85
C VAL A 113 -16.71 -20.75 11.52
N LEU A 114 -16.91 -19.58 12.13
CA LEU A 114 -18.11 -19.25 12.89
C LEU A 114 -18.30 -17.75 13.10
N SER A 115 -19.44 -17.40 13.71
CA SER A 115 -19.66 -16.09 14.33
C SER A 115 -20.26 -16.22 15.72
N VAL A 116 -19.82 -15.36 16.65
CA VAL A 116 -20.29 -15.37 18.04
C VAL A 116 -20.54 -13.95 18.54
N ARG A 117 -21.70 -13.73 19.15
CA ARG A 117 -22.11 -12.43 19.68
C ARG A 117 -21.52 -12.16 21.05
N PHE A 118 -21.04 -10.94 21.27
CA PHE A 118 -20.70 -10.39 22.57
C PHE A 118 -21.54 -9.14 22.89
N ASP A 119 -21.46 -8.72 24.16
CA ASP A 119 -21.93 -7.42 24.60
C ASP A 119 -21.02 -6.30 24.04
N PRO A 120 -21.44 -5.02 24.12
CA PRO A 120 -20.62 -3.91 23.64
C PRO A 120 -19.18 -4.01 24.16
N THR A 121 -18.23 -4.14 23.24
CA THR A 121 -16.82 -4.45 23.52
C THR A 121 -15.95 -3.28 23.11
N ASN A 122 -15.09 -2.81 24.01
CA ASN A 122 -14.20 -1.66 23.81
C ASN A 122 -12.78 -2.05 23.41
N SER A 123 -12.33 -3.26 23.73
CA SER A 123 -11.05 -3.79 23.26
C SER A 123 -11.08 -5.30 23.02
N LEU A 124 -10.19 -5.77 22.13
CA LEU A 124 -9.93 -7.18 21.85
C LEU A 124 -8.41 -7.41 21.95
N THR A 125 -7.99 -8.36 22.79
CA THR A 125 -6.57 -8.67 22.99
C THR A 125 -6.31 -10.15 22.75
N LEU A 126 -5.41 -10.44 21.82
CA LEU A 126 -4.89 -11.78 21.54
C LEU A 126 -3.44 -11.92 22.01
N SER A 127 -2.97 -13.17 22.06
CA SER A 127 -1.58 -13.49 22.41
C SER A 127 -0.98 -14.48 21.42
N PRO A 128 0.29 -14.31 21.04
CA PRO A 128 1.01 -15.35 20.30
C PRO A 128 1.31 -16.58 21.17
N SER A 129 1.21 -16.48 22.50
CA SER A 129 1.65 -17.54 23.41
C SER A 129 0.53 -18.46 23.91
N HIS A 130 -0.73 -18.06 23.78
CA HIS A 130 -1.90 -18.84 24.21
C HIS A 130 -3.08 -18.65 23.24
N SER A 131 -4.13 -19.45 23.37
CA SER A 131 -5.24 -19.49 22.41
C SER A 131 -6.54 -18.80 22.86
N HIS A 132 -6.54 -18.19 24.05
CA HIS A 132 -7.66 -17.37 24.50
C HIS A 132 -7.59 -15.91 24.04
N ALA A 133 -8.73 -15.36 23.64
CA ALA A 133 -8.94 -13.93 23.43
C ALA A 133 -9.52 -13.28 24.69
N PHE A 134 -9.08 -12.08 25.03
CA PHE A 134 -9.68 -11.22 26.04
C PHE A 134 -10.55 -10.15 25.37
N LEU A 135 -11.76 -9.94 25.89
CA LEU A 135 -12.69 -8.91 25.43
C LEU A 135 -13.06 -8.01 26.61
N ALA A 136 -12.65 -6.74 26.55
CA ALA A 136 -13.05 -5.76 27.55
C ALA A 136 -14.41 -5.17 27.17
N LEU A 137 -15.44 -5.46 27.95
CA LEU A 137 -16.80 -5.00 27.70
C LEU A 137 -17.00 -3.60 28.23
N ASN A 138 -17.89 -2.82 27.60
CA ASN A 138 -18.24 -1.47 28.05
C ASN A 138 -18.78 -1.42 29.51
N SER A 139 -19.25 -2.56 30.05
CA SER A 139 -19.61 -2.71 31.47
C SER A 139 -18.41 -2.70 32.43
N GLY A 140 -17.19 -2.76 31.90
CA GLY A 140 -15.93 -2.98 32.61
C GLY A 140 -15.64 -4.44 32.95
N GLU A 141 -16.49 -5.39 32.54
CA GLU A 141 -16.21 -6.83 32.70
C GLU A 141 -15.25 -7.31 31.60
N ILE A 142 -14.33 -8.22 31.93
CA ILE A 142 -13.48 -8.90 30.94
C ILE A 142 -14.02 -10.31 30.70
N ARG A 143 -14.37 -10.59 29.44
CA ARG A 143 -14.78 -11.93 28.97
C ARG A 143 -13.63 -12.58 28.23
N THR A 144 -13.59 -13.91 28.25
CA THR A 144 -12.60 -14.67 27.48
C THR A 144 -13.24 -15.63 26.50
N TYR A 145 -12.55 -15.90 25.40
CA TYR A 145 -13.00 -16.81 24.35
C TYR A 145 -11.87 -17.75 23.94
N ASP A 146 -12.11 -19.06 23.97
CA ASP A 146 -11.15 -20.08 23.56
C ASP A 146 -11.21 -20.25 22.04
N LEU A 147 -10.18 -19.80 21.32
CA LEU A 147 -10.10 -19.88 19.87
C LEU A 147 -9.82 -21.31 19.36
N THR A 148 -9.22 -22.16 20.20
CA THR A 148 -8.97 -23.57 19.87
C THR A 148 -10.25 -24.39 20.00
N CYS A 149 -10.97 -24.22 21.11
CA CYS A 149 -12.20 -24.95 21.38
C CYS A 149 -13.46 -24.26 20.81
N LEU A 150 -13.30 -23.07 20.21
CA LEU A 150 -14.36 -22.28 19.59
C LEU A 150 -15.56 -22.04 20.52
N ARG A 151 -15.28 -21.64 21.77
CA ARG A 151 -16.30 -21.41 22.81
C ARG A 151 -15.99 -20.23 23.71
N LYS A 152 -17.03 -19.61 24.26
CA LYS A 152 -16.87 -18.67 25.39
C LYS A 152 -16.30 -19.43 26.57
N SER A 153 -15.20 -18.93 27.13
CA SER A 153 -14.57 -19.55 28.29
C SER A 153 -15.37 -19.24 29.57
N PRO A 154 -15.35 -20.13 30.58
CA PRO A 154 -15.93 -19.87 31.89
C PRO A 154 -15.15 -18.83 32.71
N TYR A 155 -13.93 -18.46 32.29
CA TYR A 155 -13.11 -17.47 32.98
C TYR A 155 -13.57 -16.05 32.63
N THR A 156 -14.03 -15.33 33.65
CA THR A 156 -14.51 -13.94 33.54
C THR A 156 -13.92 -13.11 34.67
N MET A 157 -13.60 -11.85 34.39
CA MET A 157 -13.15 -10.89 35.40
C MET A 157 -14.24 -9.83 35.60
N PRO A 158 -14.72 -9.61 36.83
CA PRO A 158 -15.70 -8.56 37.09
C PRO A 158 -15.09 -7.18 36.84
N ASN A 159 -15.93 -6.13 36.91
CA ASN A 159 -15.44 -4.76 36.87
C ASN A 159 -14.54 -4.48 38.09
N MET A 160 -13.23 -4.57 37.88
CA MET A 160 -12.23 -4.46 38.95
C MET A 160 -12.07 -3.03 39.44
N TRP A 161 -12.27 -2.03 38.58
CA TRP A 161 -12.25 -0.63 39.00
C TRP A 161 -13.35 -0.34 40.01
N ARG A 162 -14.58 -0.84 39.75
CA ARG A 162 -15.68 -0.74 40.70
C ARG A 162 -15.34 -1.38 42.04
N LEU A 163 -14.72 -2.56 42.04
CA LEU A 163 -14.30 -3.23 43.27
C LEU A 163 -13.25 -2.41 44.05
N TYR A 164 -12.32 -1.77 43.33
CA TYR A 164 -11.36 -0.82 43.91
C TYR A 164 -12.06 0.39 44.54
N GLU A 165 -13.00 1.02 43.83
CA GLU A 165 -13.79 2.14 44.34
C GLU A 165 -14.60 1.77 45.59
N ASP A 166 -15.27 0.61 45.57
CA ASP A 166 -16.06 0.11 46.69
C ASP A 166 -15.15 -0.13 47.91
N LYS A 167 -13.91 -0.60 47.70
CA LYS A 167 -12.89 -0.78 48.75
C LYS A 167 -12.41 0.55 49.31
N LEU A 168 -12.16 1.56 48.48
CA LEU A 168 -11.79 2.91 48.93
C LEU A 168 -12.91 3.55 49.76
N PHE A 169 -14.14 3.43 49.29
CA PHE A 169 -15.32 3.94 49.99
C PHE A 169 -15.51 3.26 51.35
N ALA A 170 -15.39 1.92 51.40
CA ALA A 170 -15.41 1.17 52.65
C ALA A 170 -14.26 1.56 53.62
N GLY A 171 -13.12 1.99 53.07
CA GLY A 171 -11.99 2.54 53.81
C GLY A 171 -12.16 4.00 54.30
N GLY A 172 -13.30 4.63 54.02
CA GLY A 172 -13.61 6.00 54.46
C GLY A 172 -13.05 7.10 53.56
N ILE A 173 -12.53 6.77 52.38
CA ILE A 173 -12.07 7.74 51.38
C ILE A 173 -13.28 8.10 50.51
N PRO A 174 -13.78 9.35 50.54
CA PRO A 174 -14.90 9.76 49.70
C PRO A 174 -14.53 9.63 48.23
N ASN A 175 -15.29 8.86 47.46
CA ASN A 175 -15.09 8.73 46.04
C ASN A 175 -16.07 9.61 45.26
N HIS A 176 -15.55 10.60 44.52
CA HIS A 176 -16.32 11.49 43.65
C HIS A 176 -16.16 11.13 42.15
N SER A 177 -15.75 9.90 41.82
CA SER A 177 -15.61 9.45 40.43
C SER A 177 -16.94 9.43 39.67
N SER A 178 -16.88 9.80 38.39
CA SER A 178 -18.00 9.64 37.47
C SER A 178 -18.34 8.14 37.30
N PRO A 179 -19.60 7.78 36.99
CA PRO A 179 -19.93 6.42 36.58
C PRO A 179 -19.10 5.94 35.37
N ASP A 180 -18.69 6.87 34.50
CA ASP A 180 -17.89 6.61 33.30
C ASP A 180 -16.49 6.11 33.64
N ALA A 181 -15.94 6.44 34.83
CA ALA A 181 -14.67 5.92 35.33
C ALA A 181 -14.58 4.38 35.35
N ARG A 182 -15.73 3.69 35.35
CA ARG A 182 -15.85 2.23 35.38
C ARG A 182 -15.85 1.58 34.00
N ILE A 183 -15.90 2.36 32.93
CA ILE A 183 -15.87 1.84 31.56
C ILE A 183 -14.46 1.33 31.27
N SER A 184 -14.34 0.08 30.82
CA SER A 184 -13.03 -0.43 30.38
C SER A 184 -12.66 0.17 29.03
N VAL A 185 -11.39 0.51 28.88
CA VAL A 185 -10.82 1.15 27.71
C VAL A 185 -9.99 0.13 26.93
N ASP A 186 -9.05 -0.54 27.60
CA ASP A 186 -8.11 -1.45 26.94
C ASP A 186 -7.60 -2.56 27.88
N THR A 187 -7.06 -3.63 27.30
CA THR A 187 -6.41 -4.74 28.01
C THR A 187 -5.06 -5.07 27.37
N VAL A 188 -4.00 -5.08 28.19
CA VAL A 188 -2.64 -5.33 27.70
C VAL A 188 -1.98 -6.42 28.55
N ILE A 189 -1.53 -7.49 27.91
CA ILE A 189 -0.81 -8.58 28.57
C ILE A 189 0.59 -8.09 28.93
N HIS A 190 1.07 -8.37 30.15
CA HIS A 190 2.42 -8.00 30.54
C HIS A 190 3.44 -8.68 29.59
N PRO A 191 4.37 -7.93 28.98
CA PRO A 191 5.19 -8.41 27.86
C PRO A 191 6.09 -9.61 28.20
N ARG A 192 6.33 -9.84 29.49
CA ARG A 192 7.26 -10.86 30.00
C ARG A 192 6.68 -11.78 31.07
N ASP A 193 5.41 -11.61 31.44
CA ASP A 193 4.75 -12.43 32.47
C ASP A 193 3.30 -12.68 32.06
N LEU A 194 3.02 -13.88 31.56
CA LEU A 194 1.70 -14.24 31.06
C LEU A 194 0.64 -14.33 32.17
N ASN A 195 1.02 -14.37 33.45
CA ASN A 195 0.06 -14.37 34.55
C ASN A 195 -0.49 -12.97 34.87
N GLN A 196 0.12 -11.91 34.32
CA GLN A 196 -0.25 -10.53 34.63
C GLN A 196 -0.95 -9.85 33.46
N LEU A 197 -2.10 -9.24 33.75
CA LEU A 197 -2.89 -8.49 32.77
C LEU A 197 -3.12 -7.07 33.30
N PHE A 198 -2.78 -6.07 32.48
CA PHE A 198 -3.21 -4.69 32.70
C PHE A 198 -4.60 -4.49 32.12
N VAL A 199 -5.49 -3.89 32.90
CA VAL A 199 -6.81 -3.48 32.46
C VAL A 199 -6.95 -1.98 32.69
N ALA A 200 -7.06 -1.24 31.59
CA ALA A 200 -7.31 0.18 31.60
C ALA A 200 -8.81 0.44 31.71
N TYR A 201 -9.20 1.25 32.70
CA TYR A 201 -10.53 1.82 32.83
C TYR A 201 -10.42 3.33 32.69
N ALA A 202 -11.50 4.03 32.34
CA ALA A 202 -11.48 5.48 32.22
C ALA A 202 -10.99 6.16 33.52
N GLY A 203 -11.24 5.57 34.70
CA GLY A 203 -10.75 6.10 35.97
C GLY A 203 -9.26 5.85 36.28
N GLY A 204 -8.64 4.84 35.66
CA GLY A 204 -7.27 4.43 35.98
C GLY A 204 -6.95 2.98 35.56
N ILE A 205 -5.79 2.48 35.98
CA ILE A 205 -5.26 1.18 35.54
C ILE A 205 -5.30 0.17 36.68
N ILE A 206 -5.72 -1.06 36.41
CA ILE A 206 -5.61 -2.20 37.32
C ILE A 206 -4.60 -3.20 36.76
N LEU A 207 -3.60 -3.58 37.55
CA LEU A 207 -2.77 -4.75 37.29
C LEU A 207 -3.37 -5.95 38.03
N SER A 208 -3.70 -7.02 37.30
CA SER A 208 -4.36 -8.20 37.84
C SER A 208 -3.52 -9.47 37.70
N ASP A 209 -3.62 -10.33 38.71
CA ASP A 209 -3.13 -11.71 38.69
C ASP A 209 -4.22 -12.64 38.15
N LEU A 210 -3.94 -13.33 37.04
CA LEU A 210 -4.92 -14.21 36.40
C LEU A 210 -5.17 -15.50 37.20
N THR A 211 -4.14 -16.03 37.87
CA THR A 211 -4.26 -17.26 38.67
C THR A 211 -5.06 -17.01 39.94
N GLU A 212 -4.74 -15.95 40.67
CA GLU A 212 -5.40 -15.59 41.91
C GLU A 212 -6.73 -14.86 41.70
N ARG A 213 -6.97 -14.34 40.48
CA ARG A 213 -8.13 -13.48 40.14
C ARG A 213 -8.21 -12.26 41.06
N SER A 214 -7.06 -11.69 41.38
CA SER A 214 -6.90 -10.61 42.36
C SER A 214 -6.32 -9.34 41.71
N THR A 215 -6.55 -8.21 42.36
CA THR A 215 -5.88 -6.93 42.02
C THR A 215 -4.53 -6.89 42.70
N ILE A 216 -3.46 -6.79 41.91
CA ILE A 216 -2.10 -6.60 42.40
C ILE A 216 -1.91 -5.13 42.79
N ARG A 217 -2.21 -4.20 41.87
CA ARG A 217 -2.06 -2.73 42.06
C ARG A 217 -3.11 -1.94 41.30
N SER A 218 -3.35 -0.71 41.74
CA SER A 218 -4.31 0.23 41.14
C SER A 218 -3.65 1.59 40.95
N TYR A 219 -3.52 2.07 39.71
CA TYR A 219 -2.84 3.32 39.37
C TYR A 219 -3.87 4.38 39.01
N GLU A 220 -3.83 5.52 39.72
CA GLU A 220 -4.79 6.61 39.56
C GLU A 220 -4.05 7.96 39.51
N LEU A 221 -4.20 8.70 38.40
CA LEU A 221 -3.62 10.04 38.27
C LEU A 221 -4.58 11.09 38.86
N VAL A 222 -4.14 11.75 39.93
CA VAL A 222 -4.87 12.88 40.52
C VAL A 222 -4.04 14.15 40.37
N LEU A 223 -4.58 15.12 39.63
CA LEU A 223 -3.98 16.44 39.51
C LEU A 223 -4.41 17.30 40.72
N PRO A 224 -3.46 17.77 41.55
CA PRO A 224 -3.80 18.62 42.67
C PRO A 224 -4.25 20.03 42.21
N PRO A 225 -4.97 20.78 43.07
CA PRO A 225 -5.27 22.18 42.83
C PRO A 225 -4.01 22.99 42.52
N GLY A 226 -4.05 23.75 41.42
CA GLY A 226 -2.97 24.60 40.95
C GLY A 226 -1.97 23.94 39.99
N ALA A 227 -2.00 22.61 39.82
CA ALA A 227 -1.18 21.96 38.80
C ALA A 227 -1.71 22.31 37.39
N PRO A 228 -0.90 22.47 36.35
CA PRO A 228 -1.42 22.84 35.03
C PRO A 228 -2.25 21.73 34.38
N GLY A 229 -1.81 20.46 34.45
CA GLY A 229 -2.39 19.37 33.65
C GLY A 229 -2.18 19.57 32.14
N GLY A 230 -2.84 18.78 31.31
CA GLY A 230 -2.68 18.84 29.85
C GLY A 230 -3.19 20.14 29.20
N PHE A 231 -4.19 20.78 29.81
CA PHE A 231 -4.76 22.07 29.38
C PHE A 231 -4.02 23.31 29.90
N GLY A 232 -2.95 23.13 30.68
CA GLY A 232 -2.16 24.23 31.21
C GLY A 232 -2.87 25.08 32.28
N TYR A 233 -2.25 26.20 32.62
CA TYR A 233 -2.76 27.11 33.67
C TYR A 233 -4.06 27.83 33.31
N GLY A 234 -4.48 27.81 32.04
CA GLY A 234 -5.71 28.48 31.57
C GLY A 234 -7.00 27.74 31.93
N SER A 235 -6.95 26.53 32.50
CA SER A 235 -8.14 25.72 32.77
C SER A 235 -9.08 26.36 33.79
N HIS A 236 -10.39 26.34 33.53
CA HIS A 236 -11.41 26.93 34.40
C HIS A 236 -11.53 26.26 35.78
N ASP A 237 -11.08 25.02 35.90
CA ASP A 237 -11.14 24.17 37.08
C ASP A 237 -9.78 23.97 37.75
N LEU A 238 -8.78 24.80 37.40
CA LEU A 238 -7.39 24.70 37.86
C LEU A 238 -7.23 24.54 39.38
N LEU A 239 -8.06 25.24 40.16
CA LEU A 239 -8.01 25.25 41.64
C LEU A 239 -8.79 24.08 42.28
N THR A 240 -9.11 23.04 41.52
CA THR A 240 -9.81 21.85 42.00
C THR A 240 -8.98 20.58 41.75
N HIS A 241 -9.28 19.52 42.50
CA HIS A 241 -8.73 18.19 42.19
C HIS A 241 -9.34 17.69 40.89
N ARG A 242 -8.50 17.30 39.94
CA ARG A 242 -8.93 16.81 38.63
C ARG A 242 -8.40 15.40 38.38
N LYS A 243 -9.20 14.60 37.69
CA LYS A 243 -8.88 13.24 37.27
C LYS A 243 -9.22 13.16 35.78
N ALA A 244 -8.21 13.26 34.92
CA ALA A 244 -8.41 13.09 33.50
C ALA A 244 -8.72 11.60 33.22
N GLU A 245 -9.56 11.32 32.22
CA GLU A 245 -9.91 9.95 31.90
C GLU A 245 -8.80 9.29 31.09
N VAL A 246 -8.52 8.02 31.39
CA VAL A 246 -7.56 7.21 30.64
C VAL A 246 -8.11 6.88 29.25
N THR A 247 -7.25 6.96 28.25
CA THR A 247 -7.61 6.68 26.85
C THR A 247 -6.80 5.54 26.23
N THR A 248 -5.57 5.29 26.68
CA THR A 248 -4.69 4.25 26.12
C THR A 248 -3.55 3.90 27.09
N LEU A 249 -2.94 2.73 26.91
CA LEU A 249 -1.79 2.24 27.69
C LEU A 249 -0.72 1.66 26.75
N ALA A 250 0.56 1.83 27.07
CA ALA A 250 1.67 1.11 26.43
C ALA A 250 2.74 0.70 27.46
N ILE A 251 3.24 -0.53 27.39
CA ILE A 251 4.19 -1.06 28.37
C ILE A 251 5.60 -1.03 27.80
N HIS A 252 6.58 -0.57 28.57
CA HIS A 252 7.99 -0.63 28.16
C HIS A 252 8.41 -2.10 27.92
N PRO A 253 9.21 -2.43 26.89
CA PRO A 253 9.59 -3.81 26.57
C PRO A 253 10.27 -4.60 27.71
N ALA A 254 10.88 -3.92 28.68
CA ALA A 254 11.42 -4.55 29.89
C ALA A 254 10.34 -5.02 30.89
N GLY A 255 9.11 -4.50 30.81
CA GLY A 255 7.99 -4.84 31.70
C GLY A 255 7.98 -4.14 33.05
N HIS A 256 8.95 -3.27 33.35
CA HIS A 256 9.06 -2.65 34.68
C HIS A 256 8.32 -1.31 34.83
N PHE A 257 7.93 -0.68 33.74
CA PHE A 257 7.21 0.59 33.72
C PHE A 257 6.40 0.73 32.43
N PHE A 258 5.46 1.67 32.41
CA PHE A 258 4.50 1.85 31.32
C PHE A 258 4.07 3.31 31.19
N ALA A 259 3.46 3.66 30.06
CA ALA A 259 2.93 4.97 29.74
C ALA A 259 1.40 4.90 29.59
N VAL A 260 0.70 5.89 30.12
CA VAL A 260 -0.77 6.03 30.08
C VAL A 260 -1.11 7.35 29.42
N GLY A 261 -1.98 7.33 28.41
CA GLY A 261 -2.53 8.53 27.78
C GLY A 261 -3.87 8.93 28.38
N TYR A 262 -4.16 10.23 28.37
CA TYR A 262 -5.37 10.80 28.97
C TYR A 262 -6.14 11.73 28.01
N THR A 263 -7.40 12.03 28.37
CA THR A 263 -8.30 12.92 27.61
C THR A 263 -7.86 14.37 27.51
N ASP A 264 -7.01 14.84 28.43
CA ASP A 264 -6.45 16.21 28.39
C ASP A 264 -5.16 16.30 27.55
N GLY A 265 -4.77 15.21 26.89
CA GLY A 265 -3.56 15.13 26.06
C GLY A 265 -2.27 14.98 26.88
N SER A 266 -2.36 14.69 28.19
CA SER A 266 -1.20 14.33 29.01
C SER A 266 -0.85 12.83 28.89
N ILE A 267 0.43 12.53 29.15
CA ILE A 267 1.00 11.19 29.22
C ILE A 267 1.67 11.02 30.59
N ALA A 268 1.21 10.05 31.37
CA ALA A 268 1.82 9.69 32.65
C ALA A 268 2.61 8.39 32.55
N PHE A 269 3.83 8.39 33.05
CA PHE A 269 4.71 7.23 33.13
C PHE A 269 4.71 6.68 34.53
N TRP A 270 4.51 5.38 34.69
CA TRP A 270 4.38 4.71 35.98
C TRP A 270 5.34 3.54 36.07
N ALA A 271 5.96 3.36 37.23
CA ALA A 271 6.66 2.12 37.52
C ALA A 271 5.64 1.05 37.95
N VAL A 272 5.81 -0.18 37.47
CA VAL A 272 4.90 -1.29 37.82
C VAL A 272 4.88 -1.54 39.33
N ASN A 273 6.00 -1.37 40.01
CA ASN A 273 6.09 -1.60 41.46
C ASN A 273 5.80 -0.37 42.33
N ASP A 274 5.27 0.72 41.76
CA ASP A 274 4.96 1.96 42.47
C ASP A 274 3.65 2.57 41.94
N ASP A 275 2.57 2.36 42.68
CA ASP A 275 1.23 2.87 42.42
C ASP A 275 0.89 4.14 43.21
N GLU A 276 1.84 4.69 43.98
CA GLU A 276 1.61 5.92 44.76
C GLU A 276 1.77 7.18 43.90
N SER A 277 2.77 7.20 43.02
CA SER A 277 3.03 8.39 42.19
C SER A 277 3.69 8.06 40.84
N PRO A 278 3.31 8.79 39.76
CA PRO A 278 3.94 8.64 38.46
C PRO A 278 5.41 9.06 38.51
N LEU A 279 6.23 8.43 37.67
CA LEU A 279 7.61 8.79 37.41
C LEU A 279 7.71 10.19 36.77
N LEU A 280 6.84 10.45 35.80
CA LEU A 280 6.78 11.68 35.00
C LEU A 280 5.36 11.85 34.46
N VAL A 281 4.84 13.07 34.43
CA VAL A 281 3.64 13.41 33.65
C VAL A 281 3.98 14.57 32.72
N ARG A 282 3.72 14.41 31.43
CA ARG A 282 4.10 15.39 30.40
C ARG A 282 3.02 15.55 29.34
N THR A 283 3.05 16.64 28.60
CA THR A 283 2.44 16.75 27.26
C THR A 283 3.54 16.58 26.21
N LEU A 284 3.23 16.84 24.93
CA LEU A 284 4.26 16.87 23.89
C LEU A 284 5.28 18.00 24.12
N ASP A 285 4.81 19.13 24.66
CA ASP A 285 5.51 20.41 24.78
C ASP A 285 5.91 20.80 26.23
N ALA A 286 5.36 20.17 27.26
CA ALA A 286 5.66 20.48 28.67
C ALA A 286 5.89 19.22 29.52
N ILE A 287 6.65 19.35 30.60
CA ILE A 287 6.94 18.28 31.57
C ILE A 287 6.42 18.65 32.96
N ASP A 288 6.32 17.64 33.83
CA ASP A 288 5.88 17.75 35.22
C ASP A 288 4.54 18.49 35.39
N VAL A 289 3.62 18.28 34.44
CA VAL A 289 2.33 18.99 34.39
C VAL A 289 1.39 18.61 35.54
N ASN A 290 1.71 17.57 36.29
CA ASN A 290 1.02 17.17 37.52
C ASN A 290 1.51 17.90 38.78
N VAL A 291 2.59 18.68 38.68
CA VAL A 291 3.20 19.41 39.81
C VAL A 291 2.78 20.88 39.76
N VAL A 292 2.54 21.47 40.93
CA VAL A 292 2.22 22.91 41.06
C VAL A 292 3.51 23.72 40.98
N ASP A 293 3.69 24.51 39.92
CA ASP A 293 4.71 25.56 39.87
C ASP A 293 4.10 26.87 40.38
N THR A 294 4.47 27.26 41.59
CA THR A 294 3.93 28.46 42.25
C THR A 294 4.27 29.74 41.49
N GLU A 295 5.43 29.81 40.83
CA GLU A 295 5.84 31.02 40.12
C GLU A 295 5.03 31.20 38.84
N GLN A 296 4.86 30.13 38.06
CA GLN A 296 4.03 30.17 36.85
C GLN A 296 2.55 30.39 37.17
N LEU A 297 2.05 29.77 38.24
CA LEU A 297 0.68 29.96 38.72
C LEU A 297 0.42 31.42 39.13
N ASP A 298 1.33 32.03 39.91
CA ASP A 298 1.21 33.43 40.33
C ASP A 298 1.26 34.39 39.12
N GLN A 299 2.15 34.13 38.16
CA GLN A 299 2.24 34.91 36.92
C GLN A 299 0.94 34.82 36.11
N HIS A 300 0.36 33.62 36.00
CA HIS A 300 -0.89 33.41 35.29
C HIS A 300 -2.06 34.14 35.97
N VAL A 301 -2.20 34.04 37.29
CA VAL A 301 -3.23 34.76 38.07
C VAL A 301 -3.08 36.28 37.91
N LEU A 302 -1.86 36.80 37.80
CA LEU A 302 -1.61 38.22 37.53
C LEU A 302 -2.02 38.62 36.10
N GLN A 303 -1.73 37.78 35.10
CA GLN A 303 -2.12 38.01 33.71
C GLN A 303 -3.64 37.94 33.52
N GLU A 304 -4.31 37.02 34.22
CA GLU A 304 -5.76 36.90 34.26
C GLU A 304 -6.41 38.16 34.81
N LYS A 305 -5.93 38.66 35.96
CA LYS A 305 -6.39 39.93 36.54
C LYS A 305 -6.12 41.13 35.63
N ALA A 306 -5.11 41.06 34.77
CA ALA A 306 -4.77 42.10 33.80
C ALA A 306 -5.54 41.98 32.47
N GLY A 307 -6.39 40.96 32.29
CA GLY A 307 -7.14 40.73 31.05
C GLY A 307 -6.27 40.38 29.84
N LYS A 308 -5.07 39.82 30.07
CA LYS A 308 -4.06 39.51 29.03
C LYS A 308 -3.91 38.01 28.73
N LEU A 309 -4.86 37.18 29.14
CA LEU A 309 -4.82 35.74 28.87
C LEU A 309 -4.75 35.46 27.37
N GLY A 310 -3.82 34.57 27.00
CA GLY A 310 -3.90 33.87 25.72
C GLY A 310 -5.06 32.86 25.72
N PRO A 311 -5.46 32.35 24.54
CA PRO A 311 -6.44 31.27 24.47
C PRO A 311 -5.94 30.03 25.22
N ILE A 312 -6.87 29.31 25.87
CA ILE A 312 -6.59 28.02 26.52
C ILE A 312 -6.13 27.05 25.42
N PRO A 313 -5.02 26.32 25.61
CA PRO A 313 -4.62 25.29 24.66
C PRO A 313 -5.66 24.16 24.67
N GLU A 314 -6.58 24.19 23.70
CA GLU A 314 -7.44 23.05 23.40
C GLU A 314 -6.58 21.98 22.74
N ARG A 315 -6.41 20.87 23.45
CA ARG A 315 -5.52 19.77 23.07
C ARG A 315 -6.33 18.51 22.77
N GLU A 316 -5.87 17.76 21.77
CA GLU A 316 -6.40 16.44 21.49
C GLU A 316 -6.09 15.46 22.64
N PRO A 317 -7.02 14.54 22.98
CA PRO A 317 -6.70 13.37 23.77
C PRO A 317 -5.51 12.59 23.20
N ILE A 318 -4.80 11.83 24.05
CA ILE A 318 -3.86 10.82 23.54
C ILE A 318 -4.67 9.62 23.06
N PHE A 319 -4.81 9.42 21.75
CA PHE A 319 -5.67 8.38 21.20
C PHE A 319 -5.03 6.99 21.23
N LYS A 320 -3.70 6.89 21.02
CA LYS A 320 -2.99 5.60 20.97
C LYS A 320 -1.50 5.74 21.28
N LEU A 321 -0.97 4.80 22.05
CA LEU A 321 0.46 4.69 22.38
C LEU A 321 1.03 3.32 21.96
N SER A 322 2.26 3.30 21.44
CA SER A 322 3.02 2.07 21.18
C SER A 322 4.46 2.25 21.61
N TRP A 323 4.92 1.39 22.52
CA TRP A 323 6.30 1.42 23.01
C TRP A 323 7.11 0.29 22.39
N SER A 324 8.10 0.65 21.59
CA SER A 324 8.86 -0.29 20.76
C SER A 324 10.30 -0.42 21.26
N GLY A 325 10.74 -1.66 21.46
CA GLY A 325 12.14 -2.02 21.66
C GLY A 325 12.76 -2.52 20.36
N PHE A 326 14.09 -2.62 20.30
CA PHE A 326 14.82 -3.07 19.12
C PHE A 326 15.79 -4.20 19.46
N SER A 327 16.14 -5.01 18.47
CA SER A 327 17.09 -6.12 18.61
C SER A 327 18.56 -5.70 18.55
N ASN A 328 18.85 -4.42 18.83
CA ASN A 328 20.18 -3.81 18.72
C ASN A 328 21.01 -3.90 20.01
N SER A 329 20.49 -4.54 21.06
CA SER A 329 21.16 -4.68 22.36
C SER A 329 21.28 -6.14 22.75
N SER A 330 22.40 -6.48 23.40
CA SER A 330 22.61 -7.78 24.05
C SER A 330 21.98 -7.86 25.44
N ASP A 331 21.62 -6.73 26.06
CA ASP A 331 20.90 -6.71 27.33
C ASP A 331 19.44 -7.12 27.10
N PRO A 332 18.90 -8.09 27.86
CA PRO A 332 17.52 -8.54 27.68
C PRO A 332 16.47 -7.46 27.98
N ARG A 333 16.83 -6.36 28.67
CA ARG A 333 15.99 -5.17 28.88
C ARG A 333 15.88 -4.30 27.62
N GLY A 334 16.81 -4.44 26.68
CA GLY A 334 16.82 -3.76 25.38
C GLY A 334 17.85 -2.62 25.27
N GLY A 335 17.84 -1.96 24.11
CA GLY A 335 18.60 -0.75 23.83
C GLY A 335 17.75 0.51 23.97
N LYS A 336 18.08 1.56 23.20
CA LYS A 336 17.19 2.72 23.01
C LYS A 336 15.80 2.22 22.58
N THR A 337 14.75 2.90 23.01
CA THR A 337 13.37 2.55 22.65
C THR A 337 12.71 3.71 21.91
N THR A 338 11.54 3.47 21.33
CA THR A 338 10.71 4.54 20.75
C THR A 338 9.30 4.48 21.32
N LEU A 339 8.68 5.64 21.50
CA LEU A 339 7.27 5.77 21.87
C LEU A 339 6.55 6.52 20.74
N ALA A 340 5.66 5.81 20.03
CA ALA A 340 4.79 6.39 19.01
C ALA A 340 3.50 6.90 19.67
N ILE A 341 3.11 8.14 19.36
CA ILE A 341 2.06 8.90 20.02
C ILE A 341 1.11 9.46 18.96
N LEU A 342 -0.15 9.01 19.00
CA LEU A 342 -1.25 9.60 18.23
C LEU A 342 -2.09 10.48 19.15
N GLY A 343 -2.34 11.73 18.74
CA GLY A 343 -3.03 12.75 19.53
C GLY A 343 -2.09 13.61 20.37
N GLY A 344 -2.65 14.43 21.26
CA GLY A 344 -1.89 15.39 22.08
C GLY A 344 -1.50 16.69 21.37
N LEU A 345 -1.86 16.84 20.09
CA LEU A 345 -1.64 18.07 19.31
C LEU A 345 -2.58 19.19 19.77
N CYS A 346 -2.13 20.43 19.63
CA CYS A 346 -2.93 21.61 19.90
C CYS A 346 -3.80 21.99 18.69
N LEU A 347 -4.95 22.61 18.94
CA LEU A 347 -5.84 23.10 17.88
C LEU A 347 -5.08 24.01 16.88
N GLY A 348 -5.10 23.63 15.60
CA GLY A 348 -4.45 24.37 14.51
C GLY A 348 -3.04 23.87 14.14
N GLU A 349 -2.49 22.90 14.86
CA GLU A 349 -1.30 22.17 14.42
C GLU A 349 -1.62 21.26 13.22
N PRO A 350 -0.64 20.99 12.33
CA PRO A 350 -0.86 20.10 11.19
C PRO A 350 -1.12 18.66 11.64
N ALA A 351 -1.94 17.93 10.89
CA ALA A 351 -2.24 16.52 11.18
C ALA A 351 -1.01 15.62 11.00
N GLY A 352 -0.79 14.73 11.96
CA GLY A 352 0.33 13.79 11.89
C GLY A 352 0.46 12.93 13.15
N LEU A 353 1.62 12.30 13.28
CA LEU A 353 1.95 11.40 14.38
C LEU A 353 3.35 11.68 14.91
N THR A 354 3.48 11.76 16.24
CA THR A 354 4.77 12.03 16.91
C THR A 354 5.43 10.73 17.34
N VAL A 355 6.73 10.59 17.10
CA VAL A 355 7.56 9.50 17.63
C VAL A 355 8.72 10.10 18.40
N ILE A 356 8.91 9.66 19.65
CA ILE A 356 10.06 10.05 20.46
C ILE A 356 11.01 8.87 20.64
N GLN A 357 12.32 9.10 20.52
CA GLN A 357 13.34 8.14 20.88
C GLN A 357 13.75 8.34 22.34
N LEU A 358 13.80 7.25 23.11
CA LEU A 358 14.09 7.24 24.53
C LEU A 358 15.38 6.46 24.85
N PRO A 359 16.14 6.85 25.88
CA PRO A 359 17.33 6.13 26.34
C PRO A 359 17.05 4.67 26.72
N ALA A 360 18.12 3.87 26.75
CA ALA A 360 18.03 2.49 27.20
C ALA A 360 17.89 2.42 28.73
N PHE A 361 16.96 1.59 29.22
CA PHE A 361 16.82 1.31 30.65
C PHE A 361 17.76 0.16 31.08
N ASN A 362 19.04 0.48 31.27
CA ASN A 362 20.06 -0.48 31.72
C ASN A 362 20.84 0.00 32.95
N PRO A 363 20.16 0.26 34.09
CA PRO A 363 20.86 0.71 35.30
C PRO A 363 21.81 -0.36 35.85
N PRO A 364 22.90 0.06 36.52
CA PRO A 364 23.76 -0.82 37.28
C PRO A 364 23.07 -1.31 38.56
N GLU A 365 23.75 -2.16 39.33
CA GLU A 365 23.20 -2.70 40.58
C GLU A 365 22.99 -1.57 41.61
N PRO A 366 21.84 -1.53 42.31
CA PRO A 366 21.60 -0.50 43.31
C PRO A 366 22.60 -0.59 44.46
N PRO A 367 23.08 0.54 45.01
CA PRO A 367 23.96 0.54 46.18
C PRO A 367 23.24 -0.07 47.40
N SER A 368 23.99 -0.78 48.26
CA SER A 368 23.43 -1.41 49.48
C SER A 368 22.77 -0.37 50.38
N LEU A 369 21.48 -0.56 50.71
CA LEU A 369 20.76 0.32 51.63
C LEU A 369 21.27 0.16 53.08
N THR A 370 21.45 1.28 53.77
CA THR A 370 21.77 1.34 55.22
C THR A 370 20.53 1.26 56.12
N SER A 371 19.32 1.16 55.53
CA SER A 371 18.04 1.20 56.23
C SER A 371 17.09 0.09 55.73
N PRO A 372 16.33 -0.59 56.60
CA PRO A 372 15.36 -1.59 56.17
C PRO A 372 14.18 -0.88 55.50
N THR A 373 14.09 -0.93 54.18
CA THR A 373 12.86 -0.54 53.47
C THR A 373 11.78 -1.57 53.73
N THR A 374 10.54 -1.11 53.89
CA THR A 374 9.32 -1.93 53.88
C THR A 374 9.31 -2.87 52.68
N GLU A 375 8.94 -4.14 52.90
CA GLU A 375 9.20 -5.30 52.02
C GLU A 375 8.64 -5.22 50.57
N ASN A 376 7.98 -4.13 50.16
CA ASN A 376 7.27 -4.01 48.87
C ASN A 376 7.47 -2.67 48.10
N SER A 377 8.38 -1.78 48.50
CA SER A 377 8.58 -0.45 47.85
C SER A 377 9.71 -0.45 46.80
N LEU A 378 9.50 0.22 45.66
CA LEU A 378 10.52 0.41 44.61
C LEU A 378 11.75 1.14 45.15
N HIS A 379 12.95 0.62 44.88
CA HIS A 379 14.19 1.22 45.33
C HIS A 379 14.40 2.63 44.71
N PRO A 380 14.74 3.68 45.47
CA PRO A 380 14.87 5.05 44.95
C PRO A 380 15.84 5.19 43.77
N PHE A 381 16.99 4.51 43.82
CA PHE A 381 17.94 4.43 42.69
C PHE A 381 17.31 3.89 41.41
N MET A 382 16.49 2.84 41.52
CA MET A 382 15.82 2.24 40.36
C MET A 382 14.73 3.16 39.82
N ARG A 383 13.99 3.84 40.71
CA ARG A 383 13.00 4.85 40.33
C ARG A 383 13.64 6.03 39.58
N ALA A 384 14.79 6.51 40.06
CA ALA A 384 15.57 7.55 39.38
C ALA A 384 16.05 7.08 38.00
N ALA A 385 16.62 5.88 37.91
CA ALA A 385 17.06 5.33 36.63
C ALA A 385 15.90 5.15 35.61
N MET A 386 14.70 4.78 36.08
CA MET A 386 13.52 4.77 35.22
C MET A 386 13.19 6.17 34.72
N ARG A 387 13.19 7.18 35.60
CA ARG A 387 12.93 8.58 35.23
C ARG A 387 13.95 9.12 34.23
N ASP A 388 15.22 8.80 34.39
CA ASP A 388 16.29 9.21 33.48
C ASP A 388 16.12 8.57 32.08
N SER A 389 15.49 7.38 32.00
CA SER A 389 15.16 6.72 30.73
C SER A 389 13.95 7.31 29.99
N LEU A 390 13.32 8.36 30.54
CA LEU A 390 12.15 9.02 29.94
C LEU A 390 12.47 10.39 29.30
N ASP A 391 13.72 10.84 29.39
CA ASP A 391 14.15 12.08 28.74
C ASP A 391 14.37 11.84 27.23
N PRO A 392 13.61 12.49 26.33
CA PRO A 392 13.74 12.25 24.89
C PRO A 392 15.13 12.56 24.38
N LEU A 393 15.67 11.64 23.57
CA LEU A 393 16.91 11.86 22.83
C LEU A 393 16.63 12.68 21.56
N GLU A 394 15.64 12.22 20.78
CA GLU A 394 15.23 12.79 19.50
C GLU A 394 13.71 12.64 19.33
N SER A 395 13.11 13.47 18.48
CA SER A 395 11.67 13.40 18.17
C SER A 395 11.44 13.63 16.68
N HIS A 396 10.60 12.80 16.09
CA HIS A 396 10.17 12.90 14.71
C HIS A 396 8.66 13.15 14.62
N PHE A 397 8.23 13.93 13.63
CA PHE A 397 6.81 14.16 13.35
C PHE A 397 6.46 13.71 11.93
N TYR A 398 5.69 12.64 11.82
CA TYR A 398 5.16 12.16 10.54
C TYR A 398 4.02 13.08 10.09
N LEU A 399 4.34 14.04 9.24
CA LEU A 399 3.36 14.94 8.63
C LEU A 399 2.48 14.19 7.63
N THR A 400 1.17 14.41 7.69
CA THR A 400 0.19 13.79 6.79
C THR A 400 -0.72 14.81 6.13
N GLN A 401 -1.33 14.46 4.99
CA GLN A 401 -2.23 15.36 4.25
C GLN A 401 -3.64 15.43 4.85
N GLY A 402 -4.03 14.46 5.68
CA GLY A 402 -5.34 14.35 6.30
C GLY A 402 -5.23 13.85 7.73
N VAL A 403 -6.33 13.90 8.49
CA VAL A 403 -6.34 13.49 9.90
C VAL A 403 -5.94 12.01 10.04
N VAL A 404 -5.03 11.71 10.95
CA VAL A 404 -4.64 10.33 11.26
C VAL A 404 -5.66 9.73 12.23
N HIS A 405 -6.35 8.67 11.79
CA HIS A 405 -7.35 7.98 12.60
C HIS A 405 -6.77 6.83 13.42
N ASP A 406 -5.77 6.12 12.89
CA ASP A 406 -5.08 5.02 13.57
C ASP A 406 -3.71 4.76 12.91
N TYR A 407 -2.87 3.97 13.55
CA TYR A 407 -1.62 3.47 12.96
C TYR A 407 -1.34 2.01 13.31
N LEU A 408 -0.54 1.34 12.49
CA LEU A 408 -0.04 -0.02 12.74
C LEU A 408 1.48 -0.06 12.53
N LEU A 409 2.22 -0.48 13.55
CA LEU A 409 3.63 -0.82 13.42
C LEU A 409 3.77 -2.22 12.82
N ILE A 410 4.79 -2.42 11.99
CA ILE A 410 5.07 -3.70 11.33
C ILE A 410 6.36 -4.28 11.89
N PRO A 411 6.28 -5.24 12.84
CA PRO A 411 7.45 -5.92 13.38
C PRO A 411 8.23 -6.68 12.32
N ARG A 412 9.55 -6.80 12.51
CA ARG A 412 10.40 -7.55 11.60
C ARG A 412 10.14 -9.07 11.64
N GLN A 413 10.08 -9.65 12.84
CA GLN A 413 10.13 -11.10 13.02
C GLN A 413 9.41 -11.64 14.26
N THR A 414 8.87 -10.79 15.14
CA THR A 414 8.26 -11.25 16.40
C THR A 414 6.86 -10.67 16.59
N PRO A 415 5.87 -11.50 16.97
CA PRO A 415 4.52 -11.05 17.31
C PRO A 415 4.38 -10.68 18.81
N HIS A 416 5.43 -10.86 19.60
CA HIS A 416 5.45 -10.52 21.04
C HIS A 416 5.43 -9.01 21.27
N PHE A 417 5.33 -8.60 22.53
CA PHE A 417 5.31 -7.18 22.95
C PHE A 417 4.19 -6.39 22.25
N ALA A 418 2.96 -6.92 22.25
CA ALA A 418 1.82 -6.34 21.55
C ALA A 418 2.05 -6.06 20.04
N GLY A 419 3.00 -6.76 19.41
CA GLY A 419 3.32 -6.56 17.99
C GLY A 419 4.04 -5.24 17.73
N THR A 420 4.84 -4.73 18.66
CA THR A 420 5.59 -3.46 18.50
C THR A 420 7.11 -3.61 18.62
N PHE A 421 7.65 -4.83 18.71
CA PHE A 421 9.09 -5.04 18.85
C PHE A 421 9.83 -5.12 17.50
N ASP A 422 10.92 -4.38 17.39
CA ASP A 422 11.75 -4.21 16.19
C ASP A 422 10.93 -3.91 14.91
N PRO A 423 10.08 -2.86 14.91
CA PRO A 423 9.29 -2.49 13.75
C PRO A 423 10.14 -1.90 12.62
N VAL A 424 9.80 -2.25 11.38
CA VAL A 424 10.49 -1.82 10.15
C VAL A 424 9.68 -0.83 9.31
N ALA A 425 8.39 -0.71 9.61
CA ALA A 425 7.47 0.18 8.94
C ALA A 425 6.36 0.64 9.89
N ILE A 426 5.78 1.80 9.57
CA ILE A 426 4.56 2.30 10.17
C ILE A 426 3.52 2.52 9.05
N LEU A 427 2.31 2.00 9.25
CA LEU A 427 1.16 2.26 8.39
C LEU A 427 0.27 3.28 9.10
N LEU A 428 -0.11 4.34 8.41
CA LEU A 428 -1.02 5.38 8.90
C LEU A 428 -2.36 5.25 8.19
N LEU A 429 -3.43 5.11 8.97
CA LEU A 429 -4.80 5.22 8.48
C LEU A 429 -5.20 6.69 8.52
N ILE A 430 -5.35 7.31 7.36
CA ILE A 430 -5.60 8.74 7.23
C ILE A 430 -6.91 9.04 6.53
N GLU A 431 -7.46 10.23 6.79
CA GLU A 431 -8.57 10.79 6.03
C GLU A 431 -8.16 10.96 4.56
N GLY A 432 -8.92 10.33 3.69
CA GLY A 432 -8.80 10.39 2.25
C GLY A 432 -9.90 11.25 1.61
N PRO A 433 -9.91 11.35 0.28
CA PRO A 433 -10.86 12.20 -0.42
C PRO A 433 -12.33 11.79 -0.20
N GLY A 434 -13.24 12.75 -0.05
CA GLY A 434 -14.68 12.50 0.04
C GLY A 434 -15.10 11.71 1.29
N ASP A 435 -14.49 12.06 2.42
CA ASP A 435 -14.64 11.42 3.75
C ASP A 435 -14.26 9.94 3.75
N THR A 436 -13.45 9.52 2.78
CA THR A 436 -12.93 8.15 2.75
C THR A 436 -11.77 7.99 3.72
N ARG A 437 -11.37 6.75 3.98
CA ARG A 437 -10.18 6.45 4.79
C ARG A 437 -9.25 5.54 4.00
N ILE A 438 -7.99 5.94 3.93
CA ILE A 438 -6.93 5.32 3.11
C ILE A 438 -5.71 5.02 3.97
N ILE A 439 -4.77 4.23 3.44
CA ILE A 439 -3.55 3.84 4.16
C ILE A 439 -2.34 4.44 3.44
N GLU A 440 -1.41 5.00 4.20
CA GLU A 440 -0.05 5.28 3.76
C GLU A 440 0.96 4.47 4.58
N ALA A 441 2.12 4.14 4.01
CA ALA A 441 3.17 3.41 4.71
C ALA A 441 4.50 4.14 4.63
N PHE A 442 5.24 4.13 5.74
CA PHE A 442 6.53 4.80 5.89
C PHE A 442 7.56 3.89 6.53
N GLN A 443 8.84 4.13 6.24
CA GLN A 443 9.96 3.51 6.91
C GLN A 443 9.93 3.79 8.41
N TYR A 444 10.23 2.78 9.23
CA TYR A 444 10.34 2.93 10.68
C TYR A 444 11.55 2.12 11.21
N PRO A 445 12.26 2.57 12.27
CA PRO A 445 12.16 3.90 12.87
C PRO A 445 12.58 5.01 11.89
N PRO A 446 12.29 6.29 12.19
CA PRO A 446 12.81 7.40 11.42
C PRO A 446 14.32 7.25 11.17
N PRO A 447 14.82 7.45 9.93
CA PRO A 447 16.23 7.28 9.59
C PRO A 447 17.18 8.11 10.47
N GLU A 448 16.74 9.31 10.87
CA GLU A 448 17.48 10.20 11.78
C GLU A 448 17.88 9.52 13.10
N PHE A 449 17.03 8.65 13.65
CA PHE A 449 17.28 7.94 14.91
C PHE A 449 18.43 6.93 14.84
N SER A 450 18.89 6.59 13.63
CA SER A 450 19.98 5.64 13.37
C SER A 450 21.33 6.35 13.13
N SER A 451 21.33 7.67 12.91
CA SER A 451 22.52 8.42 12.47
C SER A 451 23.59 8.65 13.54
N SER A 452 23.28 8.38 14.81
CA SER A 452 24.13 8.78 15.96
C SER A 452 25.28 7.82 16.31
N GLU A 453 25.27 6.55 15.87
CA GLU A 453 26.24 5.54 16.36
C GLU A 453 27.37 5.17 15.39
N ALA A 454 27.24 5.45 14.08
CA ALA A 454 28.26 5.04 13.10
C ALA A 454 29.52 5.93 13.07
N ASP A 455 29.45 7.17 13.58
CA ASP A 455 30.56 8.12 13.54
C ASP A 455 31.50 8.09 14.77
N ALA A 456 31.11 7.38 15.85
CA ALA A 456 31.87 7.44 17.11
C ALA A 456 32.96 6.36 17.27
N THR A 457 33.05 5.35 16.41
CA THR A 457 33.98 4.21 16.59
C THR A 457 35.00 3.97 15.47
N LYS A 458 35.11 4.83 14.45
CA LYS A 458 36.20 4.71 13.46
C LYS A 458 37.46 5.43 13.95
N ILE A 459 38.19 4.80 14.86
CA ILE A 459 39.62 5.10 15.04
C ILE A 459 40.33 4.57 13.78
N PRO A 460 41.08 5.39 13.03
CA PRO A 460 41.78 4.89 11.84
C PRO A 460 42.84 3.86 12.26
N PRO A 461 42.92 2.68 11.61
CA PRO A 461 44.05 1.81 11.81
C PRO A 461 45.30 2.52 11.27
N GLU A 462 46.28 2.77 12.14
CA GLU A 462 47.61 3.17 11.72
C GLU A 462 48.24 2.03 10.90
N GLY A 463 48.37 2.24 9.58
CA GLY A 463 49.34 1.52 8.77
C GLY A 463 48.88 1.08 7.39
N GLY A 464 49.54 1.65 6.37
CA GLY A 464 49.89 0.90 5.16
C GLY A 464 49.03 1.11 3.91
N ARG A 465 49.51 2.01 3.03
CA ARG A 465 49.38 2.01 1.56
C ARG A 465 48.03 1.53 0.98
N ASP A 466 47.07 2.45 0.86
CA ASP A 466 46.20 2.65 -0.32
C ASP A 466 45.30 3.88 -0.13
N ALA A 467 45.92 5.06 -0.04
CA ALA A 467 45.27 6.32 0.35
C ALA A 467 44.30 6.92 -0.69
N LEU A 468 44.21 6.36 -1.91
CA LEU A 468 43.34 6.86 -2.98
C LEU A 468 42.02 6.09 -3.07
N ASN A 469 42.02 4.80 -2.76
CA ASN A 469 40.80 4.00 -2.71
C ASN A 469 40.04 4.24 -1.41
N SER A 470 40.74 4.39 -0.26
CA SER A 470 40.06 4.74 0.99
C SER A 470 39.41 6.13 0.91
N LEU A 471 40.06 7.11 0.24
CA LEU A 471 39.48 8.44 0.06
C LEU A 471 38.26 8.42 -0.88
N ALA A 472 38.25 7.52 -1.86
CA ALA A 472 37.12 7.34 -2.78
C ALA A 472 35.94 6.65 -2.07
N ASP A 473 36.21 5.66 -1.22
CA ASP A 473 35.20 4.99 -0.39
C ASP A 473 34.66 5.91 0.71
N ASP A 474 35.52 6.72 1.32
CA ASP A 474 35.15 7.76 2.28
C ASP A 474 34.33 8.87 1.59
N LEU A 475 34.72 9.31 0.39
CA LEU A 475 33.93 10.29 -0.37
C LEU A 475 32.60 9.71 -0.85
N ALA A 476 32.55 8.43 -1.26
CA ALA A 476 31.32 7.76 -1.68
C ALA A 476 30.35 7.56 -0.51
N SER A 477 30.86 7.17 0.66
CA SER A 477 30.06 7.08 1.89
C SER A 477 29.61 8.45 2.40
N THR A 478 30.46 9.48 2.28
CA THR A 478 30.10 10.88 2.60
C THR A 478 29.08 11.45 1.60
N LEU A 479 29.16 11.08 0.32
CA LEU A 479 28.16 11.47 -0.68
C LEU A 479 26.84 10.72 -0.50
N GLN A 480 26.88 9.45 -0.06
CA GLN A 480 25.67 8.70 0.33
C GLN A 480 25.02 9.28 1.59
N SER A 481 25.81 9.68 2.60
CA SER A 481 25.27 10.34 3.80
C SER A 481 24.73 11.73 3.51
N LEU A 482 25.33 12.48 2.58
CA LEU A 482 24.80 13.75 2.07
C LEU A 482 23.54 13.60 1.19
N GLN A 483 23.27 12.40 0.65
CA GLN A 483 22.10 12.09 -0.17
C GLN A 483 20.91 11.50 0.60
N GLN A 484 21.12 11.00 1.83
CA GLN A 484 20.02 10.54 2.68
C GLN A 484 19.31 11.74 3.29
N SER A 485 18.12 12.06 2.78
CA SER A 485 17.17 12.89 3.52
C SER A 485 16.92 12.22 4.88
N GLY A 486 17.00 12.97 5.99
CA GLY A 486 16.62 12.47 7.31
C GLY A 486 15.13 12.07 7.41
N GLU A 487 14.33 12.48 6.43
CA GLU A 487 12.92 12.16 6.27
C GLU A 487 12.69 10.66 5.99
N PRO A 488 11.76 10.00 6.72
CA PRO A 488 11.34 8.63 6.45
C PRO A 488 10.80 8.46 5.02
N GLN A 489 11.24 7.39 4.36
CA GLN A 489 10.79 7.11 3.00
C GLN A 489 9.40 6.47 2.98
N HIS A 490 8.56 6.88 2.02
CA HIS A 490 7.29 6.19 1.75
C HIS A 490 7.57 4.77 1.24
N LEU A 491 6.90 3.79 1.85
CA LEU A 491 6.94 2.39 1.47
C LEU A 491 5.76 2.06 0.56
N ARG A 492 6.01 1.24 -0.46
CA ARG A 492 4.96 0.80 -1.38
C ARG A 492 4.05 -0.23 -0.71
N LEU A 493 2.75 0.03 -0.82
CA LEU A 493 1.67 -0.87 -0.43
C LEU A 493 1.34 -1.87 -1.57
N PRO A 494 0.62 -2.97 -1.26
CA PRO A 494 -0.07 -3.77 -2.28
C PRO A 494 -0.86 -2.87 -3.26
N THR A 495 -0.88 -3.26 -4.53
CA THR A 495 -1.43 -2.45 -5.64
C THR A 495 -2.80 -1.86 -5.35
N THR A 496 -3.76 -2.67 -4.89
CA THR A 496 -5.13 -2.22 -4.62
C THR A 496 -5.23 -1.23 -3.47
N LEU A 497 -4.36 -1.32 -2.46
CA LEU A 497 -4.25 -0.32 -1.39
C LEU A 497 -3.55 0.96 -1.87
N SER A 498 -2.52 0.81 -2.70
CA SER A 498 -1.79 1.94 -3.30
C SER A 498 -2.71 2.78 -4.17
N ASP A 499 -3.53 2.17 -5.03
CA ASP A 499 -4.51 2.89 -5.87
C ASP A 499 -5.56 3.65 -5.06
N GLY A 500 -5.93 3.12 -3.88
CA GLY A 500 -6.80 3.80 -2.94
C GLY A 500 -6.15 5.06 -2.38
N SER A 501 -4.87 4.98 -1.99
CA SER A 501 -4.10 6.10 -1.44
C SER A 501 -3.81 7.21 -2.45
N THR A 502 -3.44 6.87 -3.69
CA THR A 502 -3.14 7.85 -4.75
C THR A 502 -4.41 8.45 -5.36
N GLY A 503 -5.57 7.81 -5.14
CA GLY A 503 -6.88 8.26 -5.58
C GLY A 503 -7.07 8.05 -7.07
N LEU A 504 -7.22 6.80 -7.50
CA LEU A 504 -7.48 6.42 -8.90
C LEU A 504 -8.68 7.16 -9.48
N LEU A 505 -8.52 7.80 -10.65
CA LEU A 505 -9.58 8.57 -11.31
C LEU A 505 -10.17 7.85 -12.52
N ASP A 506 -9.31 7.36 -13.42
CA ASP A 506 -9.70 6.64 -14.63
C ASP A 506 -8.47 5.94 -15.22
N GLY A 507 -8.66 5.14 -16.26
CA GLY A 507 -7.54 4.49 -16.94
C GLY A 507 -7.89 3.95 -18.31
N GLN A 508 -6.86 3.61 -19.07
CA GLN A 508 -6.95 3.11 -20.43
C GLN A 508 -6.33 1.71 -20.54
N LEU A 509 -7.11 0.79 -21.12
CA LEU A 509 -6.63 -0.51 -21.58
C LEU A 509 -5.88 -0.39 -22.91
N LEU A 510 -4.74 -1.07 -23.03
CA LEU A 510 -3.97 -1.13 -24.28
C LEU A 510 -3.35 -2.51 -24.51
N LYS A 511 -3.60 -3.08 -25.70
CA LYS A 511 -2.84 -4.23 -26.21
C LYS A 511 -1.48 -3.76 -26.72
N LEU A 512 -0.44 -4.53 -26.39
CA LEU A 512 0.93 -4.27 -26.82
C LEU A 512 1.43 -5.37 -27.74
N GLU A 513 2.19 -4.95 -28.76
CA GLU A 513 3.03 -5.85 -29.52
C GLU A 513 4.19 -6.37 -28.66
N ARG A 514 4.66 -7.58 -28.96
CA ARG A 514 5.64 -8.29 -28.14
C ARG A 514 6.93 -7.50 -27.91
N GLU A 515 7.44 -6.84 -28.95
CA GLU A 515 8.69 -6.05 -28.87
C GLU A 515 8.54 -4.84 -27.96
N THR A 516 7.42 -4.13 -28.05
CA THR A 516 7.09 -3.00 -27.16
C THR A 516 6.93 -3.46 -25.73
N TYR A 517 6.19 -4.56 -25.49
CA TYR A 517 6.02 -5.14 -24.16
C TYR A 517 7.36 -5.48 -23.50
N GLN A 518 8.26 -6.15 -24.23
CA GLN A 518 9.60 -6.48 -23.73
C GLN A 518 10.43 -5.23 -23.40
N THR A 519 10.25 -4.14 -24.15
CA THR A 519 10.93 -2.87 -23.89
C THR A 519 10.41 -2.20 -22.62
N LEU A 520 9.11 -2.28 -22.35
CA LEU A 520 8.48 -1.67 -21.16
C LEU A 520 8.74 -2.44 -19.86
N ILE A 521 8.93 -3.76 -19.93
CA ILE A 521 9.16 -4.61 -18.75
C ILE A 521 10.63 -4.80 -18.38
N GLY A 522 11.57 -4.25 -19.18
CA GLY A 522 13.02 -4.47 -19.05
C GLY A 522 13.58 -4.49 -17.61
N ASP A 523 14.63 -5.28 -17.39
CA ASP A 523 15.23 -5.66 -16.08
C ASP A 523 14.79 -4.82 -14.87
N ASN A 524 13.71 -5.26 -14.22
CA ASN A 524 13.25 -4.76 -12.93
C ASN A 524 14.41 -4.84 -11.92
N SER A 525 14.97 -3.69 -11.56
CA SER A 525 15.91 -3.62 -10.44
C SER A 525 15.13 -3.95 -9.16
N PRO A 526 15.60 -4.86 -8.29
CA PRO A 526 14.94 -5.13 -7.01
C PRO A 526 14.96 -3.84 -6.18
N ASN A 527 13.81 -3.18 -6.11
CA ASN A 527 13.68 -1.90 -5.44
C ASN A 527 13.32 -2.13 -3.98
N ASN A 528 14.17 -1.67 -3.06
CA ASN A 528 14.12 -1.98 -1.62
C ASN A 528 12.97 -1.29 -0.84
N LEU A 529 12.12 -0.51 -1.52
CA LEU A 529 11.10 0.37 -0.90
C LEU A 529 9.68 -0.21 -0.96
N SER A 530 9.51 -1.49 -0.67
CA SER A 530 8.19 -2.12 -0.53
C SER A 530 7.95 -2.61 0.88
N LEU A 531 6.70 -2.60 1.30
CA LEU A 531 6.30 -3.27 2.53
C LEU A 531 6.72 -4.77 2.45
N PRO A 532 7.40 -5.33 3.46
CA PRO A 532 8.01 -6.66 3.38
C PRO A 532 6.98 -7.78 3.58
N LEU A 533 6.00 -7.87 2.68
CA LEU A 533 5.01 -8.93 2.66
C LEU A 533 5.54 -10.14 1.89
N LYS A 534 5.49 -11.32 2.51
CA LYS A 534 6.03 -12.57 1.96
C LYS A 534 5.20 -13.80 2.33
N GLY A 535 4.05 -13.59 2.98
CA GLY A 535 3.24 -14.68 3.51
C GLY A 535 2.40 -15.36 2.42
N GLY A 536 2.29 -16.68 2.51
CA GLY A 536 1.54 -17.53 1.59
C GLY A 536 2.17 -17.68 0.20
N LEU A 537 1.64 -18.64 -0.55
CA LEU A 537 1.93 -18.85 -1.97
C LEU A 537 0.63 -18.91 -2.77
N ALA A 538 0.62 -18.28 -3.94
CA ALA A 538 -0.51 -18.28 -4.85
C ALA A 538 -0.29 -19.23 -6.03
N TRP A 539 -1.32 -20.02 -6.32
CA TRP A 539 -1.36 -21.04 -7.35
C TRP A 539 -2.52 -20.78 -8.30
N SER A 540 -2.35 -21.15 -9.56
CA SER A 540 -3.47 -21.19 -10.51
C SER A 540 -4.36 -22.40 -10.24
N ASP A 541 -5.64 -22.29 -10.58
CA ASP A 541 -6.59 -23.42 -10.52
C ASP A 541 -6.10 -24.59 -11.40
N GLU A 542 -5.81 -25.73 -10.76
CA GLU A 542 -5.34 -26.94 -11.42
C GLU A 542 -6.35 -27.51 -12.43
N ALA A 543 -7.65 -27.26 -12.25
CA ALA A 543 -8.67 -27.70 -13.20
C ALA A 543 -8.54 -27.01 -14.56
N LYS A 544 -7.89 -25.84 -14.61
CA LYS A 544 -7.72 -25.02 -15.82
C LYS A 544 -6.32 -25.09 -16.43
N VAL A 545 -5.51 -26.09 -16.08
CA VAL A 545 -4.13 -26.27 -16.59
C VAL A 545 -4.02 -26.22 -18.12
N ASN A 546 -5.01 -26.76 -18.84
CA ASN A 546 -4.99 -26.72 -20.31
C ASN A 546 -5.18 -25.31 -20.86
N ASP A 547 -6.05 -24.51 -20.25
CA ASP A 547 -6.27 -23.11 -20.64
C ASP A 547 -5.08 -22.23 -20.21
N LEU A 548 -4.47 -22.51 -19.05
CA LEU A 548 -3.24 -21.86 -18.59
C LEU A 548 -2.08 -22.04 -19.58
N LYS A 549 -1.94 -23.23 -20.19
CA LYS A 549 -0.94 -23.46 -21.25
C LYS A 549 -1.19 -22.60 -22.49
N LEU A 550 -2.43 -22.17 -22.72
CA LEU A 550 -2.81 -21.29 -23.82
C LEU A 550 -2.67 -19.81 -23.45
N ALA A 551 -2.64 -19.45 -22.16
CA ALA A 551 -2.47 -18.07 -21.70
C ALA A 551 -1.20 -17.41 -22.26
N LYS A 552 -0.13 -18.19 -22.51
CA LYS A 552 1.10 -17.69 -23.16
C LYS A 552 0.89 -17.13 -24.58
N TYR A 553 -0.20 -17.50 -25.25
CA TYR A 553 -0.58 -17.00 -26.58
C TYR A 553 -1.58 -15.84 -26.51
N GLN A 554 -2.09 -15.51 -25.32
CA GLN A 554 -2.91 -14.30 -25.18
C GLN A 554 -2.03 -13.06 -25.34
N PRO A 555 -2.56 -11.99 -25.94
CA PRO A 555 -1.79 -10.78 -26.17
C PRO A 555 -1.43 -10.11 -24.83
N HIS A 556 -0.28 -9.46 -24.83
CA HIS A 556 0.18 -8.68 -23.69
C HIS A 556 -0.62 -7.39 -23.58
N ARG A 557 -0.99 -7.01 -22.36
CA ARG A 557 -1.78 -5.82 -22.10
C ARG A 557 -1.24 -5.03 -20.94
N ILE A 558 -1.29 -3.71 -21.11
CA ILE A 558 -1.07 -2.78 -20.03
C ILE A 558 -2.34 -1.97 -19.76
N LEU A 559 -2.49 -1.60 -18.50
CA LEU A 559 -3.48 -0.67 -18.03
C LEU A 559 -2.75 0.60 -17.57
N ILE A 560 -3.07 1.73 -18.19
CA ILE A 560 -2.45 3.02 -17.90
C ILE A 560 -3.47 3.84 -17.12
N THR A 561 -3.18 4.13 -15.86
CA THR A 561 -4.10 4.86 -14.98
C THR A 561 -3.54 6.22 -14.60
N HIS A 562 -4.44 7.14 -14.23
CA HIS A 562 -4.06 8.42 -13.65
C HIS A 562 -4.81 8.71 -12.36
N HIS A 563 -4.16 9.47 -11.50
CA HIS A 563 -4.50 9.58 -10.09
C HIS A 563 -4.65 11.04 -9.66
N ARG A 564 -5.35 11.24 -8.54
CA ARG A 564 -5.59 12.56 -7.95
C ARG A 564 -4.31 13.21 -7.44
N ASP A 565 -3.32 12.41 -7.05
CA ASP A 565 -2.01 12.86 -6.59
C ASP A 565 -1.05 13.29 -7.71
N PHE A 566 -1.55 13.47 -8.95
CA PHE A 566 -0.77 13.82 -10.13
C PHE A 566 0.20 12.74 -10.62
N THR A 567 -0.06 11.48 -10.30
CA THR A 567 0.71 10.36 -10.86
C THR A 567 0.00 9.68 -12.04
N VAL A 568 0.80 9.17 -12.98
CA VAL A 568 0.38 8.22 -14.03
C VAL A 568 1.10 6.90 -13.79
N GLN A 569 0.35 5.81 -13.74
CA GLN A 569 0.85 4.49 -13.39
C GLN A 569 0.57 3.48 -14.51
N PHE A 570 1.46 2.50 -14.65
CA PHE A 570 1.42 1.48 -15.69
C PHE A 570 1.34 0.11 -15.03
N TYR A 571 0.33 -0.66 -15.39
CA TYR A 571 0.07 -1.98 -14.84
C TYR A 571 0.15 -3.03 -15.93
N ASP A 572 0.91 -4.10 -15.71
CA ASP A 572 0.77 -5.32 -16.51
C ASP A 572 -0.45 -6.10 -16.01
N ILE A 573 -1.38 -6.38 -16.93
CA ILE A 573 -2.62 -7.15 -16.70
C ILE A 573 -2.71 -8.34 -17.67
N SER A 574 -1.57 -8.78 -18.17
CA SER A 574 -1.45 -9.92 -19.06
C SER A 574 -1.77 -11.23 -18.31
N ALA A 575 -2.45 -12.16 -18.99
CA ALA A 575 -2.81 -13.47 -18.40
C ALA A 575 -1.58 -14.29 -17.95
N GLN A 576 -0.40 -13.99 -18.50
CA GLN A 576 0.88 -14.62 -18.19
C GLN A 576 1.30 -14.43 -16.73
N LEU A 577 0.87 -13.34 -16.08
CA LEU A 577 1.15 -13.10 -14.66
C LEU A 577 0.43 -14.10 -13.74
N LEU A 578 -0.67 -14.69 -14.24
CA LEU A 578 -1.53 -15.60 -13.50
C LEU A 578 -1.12 -17.06 -13.67
N ILE A 579 0.06 -17.32 -14.23
CA ILE A 579 0.61 -18.67 -14.38
C ILE A 579 1.48 -18.97 -13.15
N GLY A 580 0.93 -19.75 -12.22
CA GLY A 580 1.61 -20.30 -11.06
C GLY A 580 1.25 -21.78 -10.92
N LEU A 581 2.07 -22.66 -11.50
CA LEU A 581 1.85 -24.11 -11.49
C LEU A 581 2.93 -24.79 -10.67
N GLN A 582 2.58 -25.77 -9.85
CA GLN A 582 3.54 -26.50 -9.02
C GLN A 582 4.73 -27.04 -9.87
N PRO A 583 5.98 -26.88 -9.41
CA PRO A 583 6.40 -26.34 -8.10
C PRO A 583 6.63 -24.81 -8.06
N THR A 584 6.33 -24.08 -9.14
CA THR A 584 6.63 -22.64 -9.26
C THR A 584 5.37 -21.79 -9.02
N PRO A 585 5.23 -21.12 -7.86
CA PRO A 585 4.08 -20.28 -7.57
C PRO A 585 4.07 -19.03 -8.45
N MET A 586 2.99 -18.25 -8.40
CA MET A 586 2.94 -16.95 -9.06
C MET A 586 4.09 -16.06 -8.57
N GLN A 587 4.73 -15.34 -9.50
CA GLN A 587 5.91 -14.51 -9.22
C GLN A 587 5.58 -13.01 -9.10
N HIS A 588 4.39 -12.62 -9.52
CA HIS A 588 3.93 -11.23 -9.54
C HIS A 588 2.50 -11.14 -9.02
N SER A 589 2.15 -9.99 -8.44
CA SER A 589 0.76 -9.65 -8.15
C SER A 589 -0.02 -9.35 -9.44
N PHE A 590 -1.34 -9.41 -9.38
CA PHE A 590 -2.22 -9.03 -10.49
C PHE A 590 -3.24 -7.99 -10.01
N PRO A 591 -3.30 -6.79 -10.62
CA PRO A 591 -2.37 -6.25 -11.61
C PRO A 591 -0.94 -6.09 -11.09
N HIS A 592 0.06 -6.12 -11.97
CA HIS A 592 1.45 -5.88 -11.59
C HIS A 592 1.87 -4.45 -11.91
N LEU A 593 2.18 -3.64 -10.89
CA LEU A 593 2.64 -2.26 -11.09
C LEU A 593 4.07 -2.22 -11.65
N LEU A 594 4.25 -1.59 -12.81
CA LEU A 594 5.55 -1.35 -13.45
C LEU A 594 6.15 -0.06 -12.89
N HIS A 595 6.81 -0.17 -11.73
CA HIS A 595 7.25 0.98 -10.93
C HIS A 595 8.21 1.93 -11.66
N ASP A 596 9.08 1.40 -12.50
CA ASP A 596 10.06 2.19 -13.26
C ASP A 596 9.39 3.06 -14.32
N LEU A 597 8.12 2.79 -14.65
CA LEU A 597 7.34 3.55 -15.61
C LEU A 597 6.44 4.62 -14.97
N LEU A 598 6.38 4.71 -13.64
CA LEU A 598 5.56 5.73 -12.96
C LEU A 598 6.01 7.12 -13.37
N ILE A 599 5.03 7.98 -13.67
CA ILE A 599 5.23 9.39 -13.97
C ILE A 599 4.67 10.21 -12.80
N ASP A 600 5.52 11.04 -12.20
CA ASP A 600 5.11 12.06 -11.22
C ASP A 600 5.18 13.44 -11.89
N LEU A 601 4.05 14.15 -11.89
CA LEU A 601 3.95 15.50 -12.46
C LEU A 601 4.29 16.60 -11.43
N LYS A 602 4.33 16.31 -10.13
CA LYS A 602 4.62 17.31 -9.07
C LYS A 602 5.93 18.07 -9.31
N PRO A 603 7.06 17.42 -9.69
CA PRO A 603 8.32 18.13 -9.93
C PRO A 603 8.20 19.23 -11.00
N VAL A 604 7.34 19.04 -12.00
CA VAL A 604 7.10 20.04 -13.06
C VAL A 604 6.34 21.24 -12.49
N PHE A 605 5.36 21.01 -11.61
CA PHE A 605 4.56 22.09 -11.02
C PHE A 605 5.32 22.88 -9.94
N THR A 606 6.36 22.29 -9.34
CA THR A 606 7.25 22.99 -8.41
C THR A 606 8.41 23.72 -9.10
N ASP A 607 8.60 23.53 -10.41
CA ASP A 607 9.70 24.14 -11.15
C ASP A 607 9.54 25.67 -11.30
N ALA A 608 10.65 26.39 -11.11
CA ALA A 608 10.66 27.85 -11.13
C ALA A 608 10.38 28.46 -12.51
N PHE A 609 10.71 27.78 -13.61
CA PHE A 609 10.44 28.28 -14.96
C PHE A 609 8.99 28.03 -15.38
N VAL A 610 8.43 26.89 -14.95
CA VAL A 610 7.03 26.55 -15.17
C VAL A 610 6.13 27.51 -14.39
N THR A 611 6.34 27.64 -13.07
CA THR A 611 5.52 28.49 -12.17
C THR A 611 5.46 29.97 -12.57
N ARG A 612 6.46 30.47 -13.33
CA ARG A 612 6.44 31.84 -13.89
C ARG A 612 5.51 32.00 -15.10
N ARG A 613 5.22 30.92 -15.82
CA ARG A 613 4.39 30.93 -17.03
C ARG A 613 2.96 30.48 -16.79
N ILE A 614 2.69 29.79 -15.69
CA ILE A 614 1.35 29.40 -15.26
C ILE A 614 0.84 30.33 -14.14
N SER A 615 -0.47 30.56 -14.07
CA SER A 615 -1.08 31.38 -13.00
C SER A 615 -0.96 30.66 -11.64
N PRO A 616 -0.77 31.32 -10.49
CA PRO A 616 -0.78 30.63 -9.20
C PRO A 616 -2.12 29.97 -8.84
N ALA A 617 -3.26 30.55 -9.25
CA ALA A 617 -4.62 30.00 -9.05
C ALA A 617 -4.87 28.67 -9.82
N TYR A 618 -3.91 28.29 -10.65
CA TYR A 618 -3.87 27.08 -11.44
C TYR A 618 -3.83 25.80 -10.61
N LEU A 619 -2.97 25.78 -9.58
CA LEU A 619 -2.69 24.56 -8.83
C LEU A 619 -3.92 24.05 -8.07
N ASP A 620 -4.79 24.98 -7.65
CA ASP A 620 -6.05 24.68 -6.95
C ASP A 620 -7.05 23.89 -7.82
N HIS A 621 -6.94 24.00 -9.14
CA HIS A 621 -7.84 23.36 -10.11
C HIS A 621 -7.15 22.34 -11.00
N ALA A 622 -5.83 22.19 -10.87
CA ALA A 622 -5.03 21.28 -11.67
C ALA A 622 -5.42 19.85 -11.33
N ARG A 623 -5.77 19.08 -12.36
CA ARG A 623 -5.96 17.63 -12.29
C ARG A 623 -5.75 17.04 -13.67
N ILE A 624 -5.27 15.80 -13.73
CA ILE A 624 -5.15 15.06 -14.98
C ILE A 624 -6.58 14.77 -15.47
N GLU A 625 -6.88 15.14 -16.71
CA GLU A 625 -8.17 14.91 -17.37
C GLU A 625 -8.10 13.70 -18.31
N SER A 626 -6.98 13.55 -19.02
CA SER A 626 -6.74 12.37 -19.87
C SER A 626 -5.26 12.07 -20.02
N VAL A 627 -4.96 10.80 -20.34
CA VAL A 627 -3.62 10.33 -20.66
C VAL A 627 -3.64 9.64 -22.03
N HIS A 628 -2.64 9.93 -22.86
CA HIS A 628 -2.44 9.30 -24.15
C HIS A 628 -1.05 8.68 -24.21
N PHE A 629 -0.94 7.46 -24.72
CA PHE A 629 0.33 6.74 -24.83
C PHE A 629 0.57 6.28 -26.26
N ALA A 630 1.78 6.56 -26.78
CA ALA A 630 2.26 6.10 -28.08
C ALA A 630 3.22 4.93 -27.87
N ALA A 631 2.74 3.73 -28.15
CA ALA A 631 3.40 2.47 -27.81
C ALA A 631 4.72 2.24 -28.58
N GLU A 632 4.82 2.64 -29.85
CA GLU A 632 6.05 2.49 -30.64
C GLU A 632 7.04 3.63 -30.41
N ALA A 633 6.54 4.81 -30.03
CA ALA A 633 7.38 5.98 -29.70
C ALA A 633 7.85 5.98 -28.23
N LEU A 634 7.15 5.26 -27.35
CA LEU A 634 7.36 5.24 -25.90
C LEU A 634 7.24 6.66 -25.30
N GLU A 635 6.22 7.38 -25.77
CA GLU A 635 5.90 8.75 -25.36
C GLU A 635 4.52 8.79 -24.68
N THR A 636 4.41 9.55 -23.61
CA THR A 636 3.17 9.71 -22.85
C THR A 636 2.78 11.17 -22.80
N VAL A 637 1.50 11.47 -23.03
CA VAL A 637 0.93 12.81 -22.92
C VAL A 637 -0.08 12.83 -21.80
N ALA A 638 0.10 13.73 -20.83
CA ALA A 638 -0.87 14.03 -19.79
C ALA A 638 -1.54 15.37 -20.10
N VAL A 639 -2.87 15.35 -20.24
CA VAL A 639 -3.69 16.54 -20.45
C VAL A 639 -4.28 16.97 -19.12
N MET A 640 -4.02 18.20 -18.73
CA MET A 640 -4.56 18.80 -17.52
C MET A 640 -5.93 19.41 -17.82
N LYS A 641 -6.87 19.32 -16.87
CA LYS A 641 -8.21 19.92 -16.99
C LYS A 641 -8.17 21.43 -17.27
N THR A 642 -7.14 22.07 -16.78
CA THR A 642 -6.89 23.51 -16.92
C THR A 642 -6.47 23.92 -18.33
N GLY A 643 -5.99 22.98 -19.16
CA GLY A 643 -5.62 23.22 -20.57
C GLY A 643 -4.22 22.79 -20.97
N GLU A 644 -3.36 22.47 -20.02
CA GLU A 644 -1.92 22.25 -20.22
C GLU A 644 -1.69 20.82 -20.67
N VAL A 645 -0.71 20.64 -21.55
CA VAL A 645 -0.38 19.32 -22.10
C VAL A 645 1.09 19.05 -21.85
N LEU A 646 1.37 18.06 -21.00
CA LEU A 646 2.72 17.63 -20.65
C LEU A 646 3.08 16.38 -21.45
N VAL A 647 4.29 16.35 -22.00
CA VAL A 647 4.84 15.19 -22.71
C VAL A 647 6.00 14.63 -21.92
N TYR A 648 5.97 13.32 -21.74
CA TYR A 648 7.01 12.52 -21.12
C TYR A 648 7.54 11.49 -22.12
N ARG A 649 8.81 11.12 -21.94
CA ARG A 649 9.49 10.14 -22.80
C ARG A 649 10.18 9.09 -21.96
N LEU A 650 10.05 7.83 -22.37
CA LEU A 650 10.85 6.76 -21.80
C LEU A 650 12.30 6.94 -22.26
N SER A 651 13.13 7.53 -21.40
CA SER A 651 14.54 7.81 -21.73
C SER A 651 15.50 7.59 -20.56
N GLY A 652 15.00 6.98 -19.48
CA GLY A 652 15.74 6.75 -18.25
C GLY A 652 15.77 7.97 -17.33
N PRO A 653 16.30 7.80 -16.11
CA PRO A 653 16.44 8.87 -15.14
C PRO A 653 17.38 9.97 -15.67
N ARG A 654 17.04 11.23 -15.39
CA ARG A 654 17.82 12.41 -15.81
C ARG A 654 17.98 13.41 -14.66
N GLN A 655 19.17 13.99 -14.55
CA GLN A 655 19.51 15.04 -13.56
C GLN A 655 20.03 16.33 -14.20
N SER A 656 19.71 16.59 -15.47
CA SER A 656 20.12 17.83 -16.13
C SER A 656 19.48 19.04 -15.42
N THR A 657 20.24 20.11 -15.20
CA THR A 657 19.75 21.38 -14.63
C THR A 657 19.74 22.53 -15.65
N ARG A 658 20.14 22.25 -16.89
CA ARG A 658 20.27 23.29 -17.93
C ARG A 658 18.93 23.55 -18.60
N TYR A 659 18.29 24.65 -18.23
CA TYR A 659 17.12 25.16 -18.93
C TYR A 659 17.47 25.58 -20.36
N ARG A 660 16.61 25.20 -21.31
CA ARG A 660 16.68 25.63 -22.71
C ARG A 660 15.39 26.33 -23.07
N GLU A 661 15.49 27.57 -23.56
CA GLU A 661 14.32 28.28 -24.03
C GLU A 661 13.82 27.74 -25.38
N SER A 662 12.51 27.67 -25.52
CA SER A 662 11.83 27.30 -26.76
C SER A 662 11.79 28.48 -27.74
N SER A 663 11.82 28.20 -29.04
CA SER A 663 11.55 29.22 -30.08
C SER A 663 10.08 29.63 -30.15
N ASP A 664 9.18 28.78 -29.67
CA ASP A 664 7.74 29.03 -29.61
C ASP A 664 7.35 29.42 -28.18
N GLU A 665 6.65 30.54 -28.02
CA GLU A 665 6.27 31.10 -26.71
C GLU A 665 5.34 30.17 -25.92
N GLU A 666 4.50 29.40 -26.60
CA GLU A 666 3.53 28.49 -25.97
C GLU A 666 4.16 27.19 -25.46
N LEU A 667 5.40 26.89 -25.85
CA LEU A 667 6.11 25.68 -25.46
C LEU A 667 7.13 25.97 -24.35
N ILE A 668 7.16 25.09 -23.36
CA ILE A 668 8.14 25.06 -22.27
C ILE A 668 8.91 23.75 -22.40
N VAL A 669 10.23 23.83 -22.55
CA VAL A 669 11.10 22.64 -22.56
C VAL A 669 11.37 22.24 -21.12
N LEU A 670 11.24 20.94 -20.82
CA LEU A 670 11.33 20.40 -19.45
C LEU A 670 12.55 19.50 -19.24
N ASP A 671 13.50 19.48 -20.18
CA ASP A 671 14.73 18.66 -20.08
C ASP A 671 15.56 18.93 -18.81
N HIS A 672 15.35 20.07 -18.14
CA HIS A 672 16.00 20.46 -16.88
C HIS A 672 15.27 19.99 -15.61
N VAL A 673 14.06 19.46 -15.74
CA VAL A 673 13.29 18.95 -14.59
C VAL A 673 13.83 17.56 -14.27
N PRO A 674 14.29 17.30 -13.04
CA PRO A 674 14.85 16.01 -12.68
C PRO A 674 13.80 14.90 -12.77
N SER A 675 14.25 13.71 -13.17
CA SER A 675 13.43 12.49 -13.17
C SER A 675 14.22 11.35 -12.54
N GLN A 676 13.60 10.64 -11.61
CA GLN A 676 14.21 9.51 -10.90
C GLN A 676 13.90 8.14 -11.54
N ARG A 677 12.99 8.11 -12.52
CA ARG A 677 12.43 6.89 -13.11
C ARG A 677 12.60 6.86 -14.63
N GLY A 678 12.04 5.85 -15.29
CA GLY A 678 12.19 5.64 -16.73
C GLY A 678 11.62 6.76 -17.61
N PHE A 679 10.47 7.33 -17.23
CA PHE A 679 9.87 8.45 -17.94
C PHE A 679 10.42 9.80 -17.43
N SER A 680 10.99 10.58 -18.33
CA SER A 680 11.49 11.93 -18.05
C SER A 680 10.54 12.99 -18.64
N PRO A 681 10.28 14.11 -17.93
CA PRO A 681 9.61 15.27 -18.51
C PRO A 681 10.34 15.75 -19.77
N TYR A 682 9.58 16.10 -20.81
CA TYR A 682 10.16 16.52 -22.09
C TYR A 682 9.71 17.92 -22.52
N LEU A 683 8.41 18.12 -22.71
CA LEU A 683 7.86 19.42 -23.10
C LEU A 683 6.49 19.64 -22.48
N MET A 684 6.13 20.90 -22.30
CA MET A 684 4.80 21.33 -21.87
C MET A 684 4.27 22.39 -22.84
N LEU A 685 3.03 22.19 -23.30
CA LEU A 685 2.27 23.18 -24.05
C LEU A 685 1.33 23.92 -23.07
N ALA A 686 1.50 25.24 -22.96
CA ALA A 686 0.74 26.09 -22.04
C ALA A 686 0.32 27.42 -22.71
N PRO A 687 -0.65 27.41 -23.64
CA PRO A 687 -1.01 28.58 -24.44
C PRO A 687 -2.02 29.52 -23.73
N GLY A 688 -2.49 29.18 -22.53
CA GLY A 688 -3.48 29.97 -21.78
C GLY A 688 -4.85 30.04 -22.46
N ARG A 689 -5.29 28.95 -23.11
CA ARG A 689 -6.50 28.91 -23.96
C ARG A 689 -7.71 28.20 -23.33
N GLY A 690 -7.65 27.86 -22.04
CA GLY A 690 -8.68 27.07 -21.36
C GLY A 690 -8.54 25.57 -21.63
N PRO A 691 -9.58 24.77 -21.37
CA PRO A 691 -9.51 23.31 -21.45
C PRO A 691 -9.21 22.83 -22.88
N VAL A 692 -8.54 21.68 -22.96
CA VAL A 692 -8.29 20.97 -24.22
C VAL A 692 -9.58 20.30 -24.68
N GLU A 693 -9.98 20.54 -25.92
CA GLU A 693 -11.17 19.93 -26.54
C GLU A 693 -10.83 18.57 -27.17
N ALA A 694 -9.63 18.45 -27.75
CA ALA A 694 -9.14 17.19 -28.30
C ALA A 694 -7.60 17.14 -28.32
N CYS A 695 -7.05 15.97 -28.05
CA CYS A 695 -5.62 15.69 -28.15
C CYS A 695 -5.38 14.41 -28.95
N ALA A 696 -4.41 14.41 -29.85
CA ALA A 696 -3.97 13.22 -30.57
C ALA A 696 -2.44 13.13 -30.60
N LEU A 697 -1.93 12.03 -30.04
CA LEU A 697 -0.52 11.65 -30.06
C LEU A 697 -0.27 10.64 -31.19
N SER A 698 0.89 10.72 -31.85
CA SER A 698 1.30 9.77 -32.90
C SER A 698 2.59 9.04 -32.53
N ASP A 699 2.73 7.81 -33.02
CA ASP A 699 3.94 6.98 -32.90
C ASP A 699 5.12 7.47 -33.76
N ILE A 700 4.92 8.55 -34.53
CA ILE A 700 5.90 9.16 -35.42
C ILE A 700 6.29 10.56 -34.97
N GLY A 701 6.17 10.87 -33.67
CA GLY A 701 6.77 12.04 -33.03
C GLY A 701 6.03 13.36 -33.27
N PHE A 702 4.72 13.30 -33.50
CA PHE A 702 3.84 14.48 -33.53
C PHE A 702 2.74 14.40 -32.48
N VAL A 703 2.39 15.55 -31.93
CA VAL A 703 1.19 15.73 -31.11
C VAL A 703 0.36 16.88 -31.66
N ALA A 704 -0.96 16.69 -31.72
CA ALA A 704 -1.91 17.72 -32.09
C ALA A 704 -2.82 18.01 -30.89
N VAL A 705 -3.03 19.29 -30.60
CA VAL A 705 -3.84 19.75 -29.47
C VAL A 705 -4.80 20.83 -29.95
N ALA A 706 -6.08 20.60 -29.73
CA ALA A 706 -7.15 21.53 -30.03
C ALA A 706 -7.76 22.12 -28.76
N TYR A 707 -8.03 23.42 -28.82
CA TYR A 707 -8.78 24.20 -27.85
C TYR A 707 -9.99 24.79 -28.56
N HIS A 708 -10.93 25.38 -27.80
CA HIS A 708 -12.15 25.97 -28.35
C HIS A 708 -11.94 26.83 -29.61
N ASN A 709 -10.87 27.65 -29.63
CA ASN A 709 -10.54 28.57 -30.73
C ASN A 709 -9.10 28.42 -31.25
N ALA A 710 -8.44 27.28 -31.02
CA ALA A 710 -7.05 27.10 -31.46
C ALA A 710 -6.70 25.65 -31.79
N LEU A 711 -5.79 25.46 -32.75
CA LEU A 711 -5.19 24.17 -33.08
C LEU A 711 -3.67 24.32 -33.18
N PHE A 712 -2.96 23.47 -32.44
CA PHE A 712 -1.51 23.37 -32.44
C PHE A 712 -1.08 22.00 -32.92
N VAL A 713 -0.10 21.95 -33.82
CA VAL A 713 0.59 20.72 -34.22
C VAL A 713 2.05 20.88 -33.90
N ILE A 714 2.59 19.98 -33.08
CA ILE A 714 3.95 20.03 -32.55
C ILE A 714 4.74 18.86 -33.11
N ASN A 715 5.92 19.14 -33.65
CA ASN A 715 6.93 18.13 -33.97
C ASN A 715 7.87 17.96 -32.78
N MET A 716 7.89 16.78 -32.17
CA MET A 716 8.60 16.55 -30.92
C MET A 716 10.08 16.18 -31.11
N ARG A 717 10.63 16.05 -32.34
CA ARG A 717 12.06 15.70 -32.56
C ARG A 717 13.04 16.85 -32.34
N GLY A 718 12.56 18.08 -32.46
CA GLY A 718 13.27 19.32 -32.22
C GLY A 718 12.22 20.36 -31.87
N PRO A 719 11.69 20.29 -30.63
CA PRO A 719 10.30 20.57 -30.29
C PRO A 719 9.89 21.93 -30.84
N LYS A 720 9.00 21.93 -31.82
CA LYS A 720 8.56 23.13 -32.53
C LYS A 720 7.11 23.01 -32.97
N ILE A 721 6.38 24.11 -32.91
CA ILE A 721 5.04 24.21 -33.48
C ILE A 721 5.18 24.31 -35.01
N VAL A 722 4.73 23.26 -35.71
CA VAL A 722 4.73 23.19 -37.19
C VAL A 722 3.45 23.73 -37.81
N PHE A 723 2.39 23.83 -37.02
CA PHE A 723 1.13 24.47 -37.41
C PHE A 723 0.48 25.15 -36.21
N ARG A 724 0.07 26.40 -36.40
CA ARG A 724 -0.64 27.23 -35.41
C ARG A 724 -1.84 27.85 -36.09
N HIS A 725 -3.03 27.54 -35.61
CA HIS A 725 -4.26 28.23 -35.99
C HIS A 725 -4.92 28.78 -34.73
N ILE A 726 -5.24 30.07 -34.74
CA ILE A 726 -5.87 30.78 -33.63
C ILE A 726 -6.96 31.66 -34.22
N GLU A 727 -8.22 31.44 -33.84
CA GLU A 727 -9.32 32.32 -34.23
C GLU A 727 -9.30 33.58 -33.35
N GLU A 728 -9.19 34.75 -33.97
CA GLU A 728 -9.22 36.04 -33.26
C GLU A 728 -10.67 36.42 -32.90
N LYS A 729 -10.89 36.95 -31.68
CA LYS A 729 -12.19 37.54 -31.30
C LYS A 729 -12.48 38.72 -32.24
N PRO A 730 -13.69 38.84 -32.82
CA PRO A 730 -14.01 39.99 -33.65
C PRO A 730 -13.87 41.27 -32.83
N SER A 731 -12.96 42.16 -33.26
CA SER A 731 -12.78 43.47 -32.63
C SER A 731 -14.13 44.20 -32.61
N LYS A 732 -14.48 44.83 -31.49
CA LYS A 732 -15.66 45.70 -31.35
C LYS A 732 -15.51 46.92 -32.27
N LYS A 733 -15.74 46.77 -33.57
CA LYS A 733 -16.01 47.89 -34.47
C LYS A 733 -17.52 48.03 -34.59
N HIS A 734 -18.01 49.21 -34.21
CA HIS A 734 -19.40 49.61 -34.34
C HIS A 734 -19.86 49.41 -35.79
N ALA A 735 -20.65 48.37 -36.04
CA ALA A 735 -21.40 48.20 -37.27
C ALA A 735 -22.89 48.32 -36.94
N ILE A 736 -23.47 49.44 -37.38
CA ILE A 736 -24.89 49.72 -37.33
C ILE A 736 -25.58 48.82 -38.36
N GLY A 737 -26.57 48.04 -37.92
CA GLY A 737 -27.68 47.54 -38.74
C GLY A 737 -27.38 46.39 -39.71
N VAL A 738 -27.85 45.19 -39.32
CA VAL A 738 -28.69 44.22 -40.08
C VAL A 738 -28.58 42.88 -39.34
N ASN A 739 -29.71 42.19 -39.14
CA ASN A 739 -29.82 40.90 -38.47
C ASN A 739 -28.87 39.84 -39.05
N THR A 740 -27.67 39.70 -38.49
CA THR A 740 -26.83 38.52 -38.66
C THR A 740 -27.09 37.57 -37.49
N ILE A 741 -27.69 36.43 -37.82
CA ILE A 741 -27.76 35.24 -36.99
C ILE A 741 -26.37 35.01 -36.38
N ARG A 742 -26.27 34.96 -35.05
CA ARG A 742 -25.08 34.50 -34.35
C ARG A 742 -24.81 33.08 -34.84
N THR A 743 -23.82 32.88 -35.72
CA THR A 743 -23.28 31.56 -36.01
C THR A 743 -22.66 31.03 -34.73
N GLU A 744 -23.28 30.01 -34.14
CA GLU A 744 -22.67 29.23 -33.05
C GLU A 744 -21.29 28.74 -33.52
N SER A 745 -20.27 28.82 -32.66
CA SER A 745 -18.95 28.28 -32.97
C SER A 745 -19.05 26.77 -33.14
N ASP A 746 -18.38 26.22 -34.16
CA ASP A 746 -18.34 24.78 -34.45
C ASP A 746 -16.99 24.21 -33.95
N PRO A 747 -16.91 23.77 -32.67
CA PRO A 747 -15.65 23.41 -32.04
C PRO A 747 -15.04 22.14 -32.63
N ILE A 748 -13.71 22.04 -32.54
CA ILE A 748 -13.00 20.79 -32.84
C ILE A 748 -13.32 19.79 -31.73
N SER A 749 -13.73 18.59 -32.11
CA SER A 749 -14.20 17.54 -31.19
C SER A 749 -13.33 16.28 -31.20
N SER A 750 -12.62 16.03 -32.30
CA SER A 750 -11.75 14.86 -32.42
C SER A 750 -10.59 15.14 -33.38
N LEU A 751 -9.44 14.56 -33.05
CA LEU A 751 -8.21 14.59 -33.83
C LEU A 751 -7.76 13.16 -34.11
N LEU A 752 -7.31 12.86 -35.33
CA LEU A 752 -6.84 11.53 -35.71
C LEU A 752 -5.60 11.61 -36.61
N TRP A 753 -4.53 10.93 -36.20
CA TRP A 753 -3.33 10.74 -37.00
C TRP A 753 -3.42 9.47 -37.84
N THR A 754 -3.06 9.56 -39.12
CA THR A 754 -3.05 8.42 -40.03
C THR A 754 -1.97 8.57 -41.10
N VAL A 755 -1.51 7.46 -41.66
CA VAL A 755 -0.73 7.43 -42.90
C VAL A 755 -1.55 6.74 -43.99
N SER A 756 -2.10 7.54 -44.90
CA SER A 756 -3.16 7.09 -45.81
C SER A 756 -3.24 7.94 -47.09
N PRO A 757 -3.91 7.45 -48.15
CA PRO A 757 -4.31 8.23 -49.31
C PRO A 757 -5.62 9.00 -49.05
N ILE A 758 -5.92 9.97 -49.92
CA ILE A 758 -7.25 10.59 -50.03
C ILE A 758 -7.77 10.45 -51.47
N ALA A 759 -9.06 10.73 -51.72
CA ALA A 759 -9.68 10.50 -53.03
C ALA A 759 -8.96 11.17 -54.22
N LYS A 760 -8.38 12.36 -54.01
CA LYS A 760 -7.66 13.13 -55.04
C LYS A 760 -6.12 13.00 -54.98
N ASP A 761 -5.60 12.29 -54.00
CA ASP A 761 -4.16 12.09 -53.79
C ASP A 761 -3.95 10.63 -53.32
N PRO A 762 -3.66 9.72 -54.27
CA PRO A 762 -3.58 8.28 -54.02
C PRO A 762 -2.29 7.87 -53.29
N GLU A 763 -1.38 8.81 -53.03
CA GLU A 763 -0.16 8.54 -52.28
C GLU A 763 -0.45 8.48 -50.78
N SER A 764 0.16 7.50 -50.11
CA SER A 764 0.08 7.42 -48.66
C SER A 764 0.98 8.50 -48.05
N ARG A 765 0.38 9.46 -47.34
CA ARG A 765 1.08 10.58 -46.70
C ARG A 765 0.69 10.65 -45.23
N VAL A 766 1.50 11.32 -44.41
CA VAL A 766 1.16 11.61 -43.01
C VAL A 766 0.03 12.63 -43.00
N ARG A 767 -1.11 12.29 -42.40
CA ARG A 767 -2.29 13.15 -42.34
C ARG A 767 -2.81 13.31 -40.92
N LEU A 768 -3.26 14.52 -40.63
CA LEU A 768 -4.05 14.85 -39.45
C LEU A 768 -5.49 15.14 -39.91
N ILE A 769 -6.43 14.35 -39.40
CA ILE A 769 -7.86 14.59 -39.61
C ILE A 769 -8.39 15.35 -38.38
N VAL A 770 -9.01 16.49 -38.63
CA VAL A 770 -9.60 17.38 -37.62
C VAL A 770 -11.10 17.38 -37.81
N LEU A 771 -11.84 16.76 -36.91
CA LEU A 771 -13.30 16.67 -36.96
C LEU A 771 -13.94 17.72 -36.05
N ARG A 772 -14.97 18.39 -36.56
CA ARG A 772 -15.77 19.37 -35.81
C ARG A 772 -17.11 18.78 -35.36
N ALA A 773 -17.73 19.42 -34.37
CA ALA A 773 -19.01 18.99 -33.81
C ALA A 773 -20.13 18.88 -34.87
N SER A 774 -20.10 19.72 -35.90
CA SER A 774 -21.06 19.67 -37.02
C SER A 774 -20.97 18.41 -37.90
N GLY A 775 -19.86 17.67 -37.85
CA GLY A 775 -19.53 16.62 -38.82
C GLY A 775 -18.77 17.12 -40.06
N HIS A 776 -18.41 18.40 -40.10
CA HIS A 776 -17.38 18.91 -41.02
C HIS A 776 -15.99 18.47 -40.54
N TYR A 777 -15.11 18.10 -41.47
CA TYR A 777 -13.75 17.69 -41.14
C TYR A 777 -12.72 18.20 -42.14
N GLN A 778 -11.53 18.49 -41.61
CA GLN A 778 -10.40 19.04 -42.34
C GLN A 778 -9.24 18.06 -42.31
N ILE A 779 -8.58 17.88 -43.44
CA ILE A 779 -7.46 16.95 -43.61
C ILE A 779 -6.22 17.78 -43.91
N PHE A 780 -5.26 17.74 -42.99
CA PHE A 780 -3.95 18.35 -43.14
C PHE A 780 -2.94 17.28 -43.53
N THR A 781 -2.04 17.60 -44.46
CA THR A 781 -0.97 16.73 -44.93
C THR A 781 0.36 17.25 -44.42
N LEU A 782 1.11 16.44 -43.67
CA LEU A 782 2.44 16.77 -43.21
C LEU A 782 3.48 16.21 -44.19
N ALA A 783 4.41 17.06 -44.60
CA ALA A 783 5.51 16.70 -45.49
C ALA A 783 6.83 17.30 -44.99
N GLN A 784 7.95 16.64 -45.29
CA GLN A 784 9.27 17.23 -45.11
C GLN A 784 9.54 18.22 -46.23
N SER A 785 10.12 19.36 -45.89
CA SER A 785 10.56 20.36 -46.86
C SER A 785 11.77 19.85 -47.64
N GLU A 786 11.81 20.09 -48.96
CA GLU A 786 12.92 19.64 -49.82
C GLU A 786 14.22 20.42 -49.56
N SER A 787 14.14 21.62 -48.99
CA SER A 787 15.27 22.55 -48.81
C SER A 787 15.80 22.64 -47.38
N SER A 788 15.03 22.17 -46.40
CA SER A 788 15.38 22.16 -44.99
C SER A 788 14.80 20.90 -44.38
N SER A 789 15.47 20.25 -43.43
CA SER A 789 14.92 19.10 -42.69
C SER A 789 13.72 19.45 -41.80
N SER A 790 13.03 20.56 -42.09
CA SER A 790 11.85 21.05 -41.39
C SER A 790 10.57 20.44 -41.97
N TRP A 791 9.57 20.29 -41.11
CA TRP A 791 8.25 19.77 -41.49
C TRP A 791 7.30 20.90 -41.79
N ILE A 792 6.51 20.74 -42.85
CA ILE A 792 5.48 21.69 -43.27
C ILE A 792 4.12 21.01 -43.20
N CYS A 793 3.13 21.73 -42.69
CA CYS A 793 1.73 21.33 -42.70
C CYS A 793 1.01 21.99 -43.89
N ALA A 794 0.60 21.19 -44.87
CA ALA A 794 -0.13 21.63 -46.06
C ALA A 794 -1.63 21.28 -45.95
N GLY A 795 -2.48 22.10 -46.55
CA GLY A 795 -3.95 21.96 -46.48
C GLY A 795 -4.63 23.16 -45.79
N PRO A 796 -5.89 23.04 -45.36
CA PRO A 796 -6.68 21.80 -45.27
C PRO A 796 -7.43 21.44 -46.55
N VAL A 797 -7.58 20.13 -46.82
CA VAL A 797 -8.65 19.62 -47.68
C VAL A 797 -9.88 19.45 -46.82
N SER A 798 -10.96 20.17 -47.13
CA SER A 798 -12.22 20.11 -46.36
C SER A 798 -13.18 19.08 -46.95
N ALA A 799 -13.93 18.41 -46.08
CA ALA A 799 -14.95 17.44 -46.42
C ALA A 799 -16.07 17.46 -45.37
N ASP A 800 -17.23 16.92 -45.75
CA ASP A 800 -18.47 16.99 -44.96
C ASP A 800 -19.16 15.64 -44.85
N GLY A 801 -20.11 15.55 -43.91
CA GLY A 801 -21.01 14.42 -43.77
C GLY A 801 -20.53 13.33 -42.82
N ALA A 802 -19.44 13.58 -42.08
CA ALA A 802 -19.05 12.75 -40.94
C ALA A 802 -20.15 12.71 -39.87
N ALA A 803 -20.01 11.84 -38.88
CA ALA A 803 -20.97 11.78 -37.79
C ALA A 803 -20.95 13.09 -36.99
N ALA A 804 -22.12 13.66 -36.69
CA ALA A 804 -22.24 14.84 -35.86
C ALA A 804 -21.93 14.51 -34.39
N ASN A 805 -21.34 15.47 -33.68
CA ASN A 805 -20.72 15.32 -32.36
C ASN A 805 -19.84 14.07 -32.29
N PRO A 806 -18.73 14.02 -33.07
CA PRO A 806 -17.78 12.92 -33.04
C PRO A 806 -17.36 12.56 -31.62
N LEU A 807 -17.31 11.25 -31.33
CA LEU A 807 -16.86 10.78 -30.03
C LEU A 807 -15.33 10.89 -29.95
N PRO A 808 -14.76 11.29 -28.80
CA PRO A 808 -13.33 11.16 -28.55
C PRO A 808 -12.90 9.71 -28.82
N ARG A 809 -11.86 9.52 -29.66
CA ARG A 809 -11.35 8.19 -30.08
C ARG A 809 -12.35 7.31 -30.84
N GLY A 810 -13.48 7.85 -31.29
CA GLY A 810 -14.49 7.12 -32.09
C GLY A 810 -14.25 7.17 -33.60
N SER A 811 -13.04 7.51 -34.05
CA SER A 811 -12.71 7.65 -35.47
C SER A 811 -11.50 6.79 -35.83
N PHE A 812 -11.59 6.07 -36.95
CA PHE A 812 -10.62 5.07 -37.38
C PHE A 812 -10.36 5.18 -38.88
N VAL A 813 -9.15 4.85 -39.30
CA VAL A 813 -8.82 4.61 -40.72
C VAL A 813 -8.35 3.18 -40.82
N ILE A 814 -8.98 2.39 -41.69
CA ILE A 814 -8.68 0.97 -41.89
C ILE A 814 -8.35 0.68 -43.35
N ASP A 815 -7.63 -0.42 -43.60
CA ASP A 815 -7.41 -0.96 -44.94
C ASP A 815 -8.74 -1.42 -45.55
N GLY A 816 -9.01 -1.03 -46.79
CA GLY A 816 -10.23 -1.43 -47.50
C GLY A 816 -10.28 -2.91 -47.90
N LYS A 817 -9.16 -3.64 -47.80
CA LYS A 817 -9.08 -5.08 -48.11
C LYS A 817 -9.00 -5.96 -46.88
N SER A 818 -8.07 -5.68 -45.97
CA SER A 818 -7.85 -6.50 -44.77
C SER A 818 -8.63 -6.04 -43.53
N GLY A 819 -9.11 -4.79 -43.49
CA GLY A 819 -9.69 -4.20 -42.29
C GLY A 819 -8.68 -3.73 -41.24
N ALA A 820 -7.38 -4.01 -41.42
CA ALA A 820 -6.34 -3.62 -40.50
C ALA A 820 -6.26 -2.10 -40.33
N GLY A 821 -6.06 -1.62 -39.09
CA GLY A 821 -5.92 -0.20 -38.78
C GLY A 821 -4.72 0.46 -39.47
N TRP A 822 -4.89 1.70 -39.94
CA TRP A 822 -3.85 2.54 -40.55
C TRP A 822 -3.53 3.77 -39.67
N PRO A 823 -3.04 3.57 -38.43
CA PRO A 823 -2.57 4.67 -37.60
C PRO A 823 -1.30 5.28 -38.19
N ALA A 824 -0.87 6.41 -37.63
CA ALA A 824 0.42 7.00 -37.93
C ALA A 824 1.56 6.29 -37.17
N SER A 825 1.86 5.05 -37.58
CA SER A 825 2.92 4.21 -37.01
C SER A 825 4.24 4.30 -37.79
N ARG A 826 5.33 3.82 -37.18
CA ARG A 826 6.66 3.76 -37.80
C ARG A 826 6.66 2.92 -39.07
N THR A 827 5.99 1.76 -39.02
CA THR A 827 5.88 0.83 -40.16
C THR A 827 5.16 1.49 -41.34
N ARG A 828 4.03 2.15 -41.07
CA ARG A 828 3.26 2.83 -42.12
C ARG A 828 3.98 4.05 -42.68
N TYR A 829 4.67 4.79 -41.82
CA TYR A 829 5.50 5.92 -42.26
C TYR A 829 6.66 5.46 -43.15
N ALA A 830 7.31 4.33 -42.85
CA ALA A 830 8.33 3.74 -43.72
C ALA A 830 7.77 3.36 -45.11
N VAL A 831 6.55 2.80 -45.15
CA VAL A 831 5.85 2.51 -46.43
C VAL A 831 5.60 3.80 -47.22
N ALA A 832 5.12 4.87 -46.56
CA ALA A 832 4.92 6.16 -47.22
C ALA A 832 6.21 6.75 -47.81
N LEU A 833 7.36 6.59 -47.14
CA LEU A 833 8.66 7.04 -47.63
C LEU A 833 9.16 6.24 -48.85
N SER A 834 8.81 4.95 -48.94
CA SER A 834 9.28 4.07 -50.03
C SER A 834 8.62 4.33 -51.39
N GLY A 835 7.50 5.07 -51.42
CA GLY A 835 6.84 5.54 -52.65
C GLY A 835 6.28 4.45 -53.58
N THR A 836 6.40 3.16 -53.25
CA THR A 836 6.03 2.04 -54.13
C THR A 836 4.93 1.18 -53.53
N PRO A 837 3.76 1.03 -54.18
CA PRO A 837 2.78 0.04 -53.80
C PRO A 837 3.33 -1.36 -54.15
N ALA A 838 3.64 -2.16 -53.12
CA ALA A 838 4.21 -3.51 -53.27
C ALA A 838 3.36 -4.47 -54.15
N SER A 839 2.09 -4.15 -54.41
CA SER A 839 1.12 -5.04 -55.08
C SER A 839 0.54 -4.49 -56.40
N GLY A 840 1.03 -3.36 -56.93
CA GLY A 840 0.57 -2.79 -58.22
C GLY A 840 -0.88 -2.27 -58.24
N THR A 841 -1.66 -2.43 -57.16
CA THR A 841 -2.96 -1.78 -56.97
C THR A 841 -2.81 -0.59 -56.03
N PRO A 842 -3.46 0.56 -56.31
CA PRO A 842 -3.40 1.72 -55.43
C PRO A 842 -3.99 1.35 -54.05
N PRO A 843 -3.37 1.80 -52.94
CA PRO A 843 -3.90 1.57 -51.61
C PRO A 843 -5.28 2.21 -51.48
N SER A 844 -6.25 1.51 -50.89
CA SER A 844 -7.57 2.06 -50.58
C SER A 844 -7.85 1.91 -49.09
N CYS A 845 -8.26 2.99 -48.45
CA CYS A 845 -8.68 2.98 -47.04
C CYS A 845 -10.16 3.28 -46.88
N ILE A 846 -10.65 2.97 -45.70
CA ILE A 846 -11.99 3.32 -45.25
C ILE A 846 -11.85 4.15 -43.97
N PHE A 847 -12.46 5.32 -43.98
CA PHE A 847 -12.55 6.18 -42.82
C PHE A 847 -13.87 5.93 -42.11
N VAL A 848 -13.80 5.42 -40.89
CA VAL A 848 -14.94 5.16 -40.02
C VAL A 848 -14.99 6.29 -39.01
N THR A 849 -16.14 6.96 -38.90
CA THR A 849 -16.37 8.05 -37.96
C THR A 849 -17.66 7.81 -37.20
N THR A 850 -17.59 7.91 -35.87
CA THR A 850 -18.74 7.75 -34.98
C THR A 850 -18.94 8.99 -34.15
N GLY A 851 -20.22 9.33 -33.93
CA GLY A 851 -20.63 10.48 -33.14
C GLY A 851 -21.91 10.15 -32.37
N ALA A 852 -22.38 11.08 -31.54
CA ALA A 852 -23.48 10.82 -30.60
C ALA A 852 -24.78 10.26 -31.22
N LYS A 853 -24.99 10.46 -32.54
CA LYS A 853 -26.23 10.08 -33.26
C LYS A 853 -26.02 9.08 -34.40
N GLY A 854 -24.82 8.57 -34.62
CA GLY A 854 -24.61 7.60 -35.70
C GLY A 854 -23.15 7.37 -36.07
N ALA A 855 -22.95 6.44 -37.01
CA ALA A 855 -21.67 6.11 -37.62
C ALA A 855 -21.71 6.30 -39.14
N ARG A 856 -20.56 6.61 -39.74
CA ARG A 856 -20.37 6.77 -41.19
C ARG A 856 -19.08 6.09 -41.64
N CYS A 857 -19.07 5.55 -42.85
CA CYS A 857 -17.88 5.04 -43.51
C CYS A 857 -17.66 5.74 -44.85
N PHE A 858 -16.42 6.19 -45.12
CA PHE A 858 -16.04 6.87 -46.37
C PHE A 858 -14.85 6.19 -47.04
N ALA A 859 -14.93 6.04 -48.35
CA ALA A 859 -13.83 5.60 -49.19
C ALA A 859 -12.71 6.65 -49.21
N ASN A 860 -11.45 6.24 -49.01
CA ASN A 860 -10.28 7.11 -49.10
C ASN A 860 -10.42 8.43 -48.34
N ILE A 861 -10.97 8.35 -47.11
CA ILE A 861 -11.24 9.45 -46.17
C ILE A 861 -12.30 10.47 -46.63
N ASN A 862 -12.18 11.04 -47.83
CA ASN A 862 -13.05 12.09 -48.37
C ASN A 862 -13.66 11.74 -49.73
N GLY A 863 -13.68 10.46 -50.08
CA GLY A 863 -14.37 9.94 -51.24
C GLY A 863 -15.85 9.68 -50.98
N GLU A 864 -16.41 8.73 -51.71
CA GLU A 864 -17.82 8.36 -51.59
C GLU A 864 -18.13 7.72 -50.23
N ARG A 865 -19.33 7.97 -49.70
CA ARG A 865 -19.83 7.32 -48.48
C ARG A 865 -20.21 5.87 -48.79
N VAL A 866 -19.57 4.94 -48.09
CA VAL A 866 -19.75 3.50 -48.25
C VAL A 866 -20.83 2.95 -47.31
N GLY A 867 -20.90 3.47 -46.07
CA GLY A 867 -21.82 2.96 -45.05
C GLY A 867 -22.41 4.06 -44.18
N LYS A 868 -23.59 3.78 -43.60
CA LYS A 868 -24.30 4.72 -42.70
C LYS A 868 -25.17 3.97 -41.69
N ALA A 869 -24.99 4.27 -40.40
CA ALA A 869 -25.92 3.88 -39.33
C ALA A 869 -26.37 5.11 -38.52
N ASP A 870 -27.67 5.23 -38.25
CA ASP A 870 -28.23 6.32 -37.43
C ASP A 870 -28.78 5.76 -36.12
N TRP A 871 -28.53 6.46 -35.02
CA TRP A 871 -28.94 6.08 -33.68
C TRP A 871 -30.00 7.02 -33.13
N GLY A 872 -31.13 6.45 -32.70
CA GLY A 872 -32.19 7.20 -32.02
C GLY A 872 -31.92 7.35 -30.53
N SER A 873 -32.70 8.21 -29.86
CA SER A 873 -32.58 8.46 -28.41
C SER A 873 -32.81 7.23 -27.52
N LYS A 874 -33.38 6.15 -28.07
CA LYS A 874 -33.61 4.89 -27.35
C LYS A 874 -32.34 4.08 -27.09
N ILE A 875 -31.24 4.36 -27.80
CA ILE A 875 -29.99 3.59 -27.65
C ILE A 875 -29.25 3.93 -26.34
N GLY A 876 -29.53 5.09 -25.74
CA GLY A 876 -28.76 5.61 -24.61
C GLY A 876 -27.60 6.50 -25.04
N THR A 877 -26.75 6.86 -24.08
CA THR A 877 -25.52 7.61 -24.31
C THR A 877 -24.41 6.62 -24.66
N ILE A 878 -23.59 6.95 -25.66
CA ILE A 878 -22.48 6.10 -26.07
C ILE A 878 -21.32 6.32 -25.11
N GLN A 879 -20.81 5.23 -24.53
CA GLN A 879 -19.70 5.24 -23.59
C GLN A 879 -18.38 4.90 -24.28
N ALA A 880 -18.38 3.92 -25.19
CA ALA A 880 -17.18 3.50 -25.91
C ALA A 880 -17.52 3.02 -27.33
N VAL A 881 -16.56 3.19 -28.23
CA VAL A 881 -16.63 2.68 -29.60
C VAL A 881 -15.27 2.11 -29.94
N GLN A 882 -15.25 0.91 -30.55
CA GLN A 882 -14.02 0.30 -31.02
C GLN A 882 -14.28 -0.59 -32.24
N ILE A 883 -13.29 -0.66 -33.14
CA ILE A 883 -13.25 -1.70 -34.17
C ILE A 883 -12.66 -2.96 -33.54
N ILE A 884 -13.45 -4.02 -33.49
CA ILE A 884 -13.07 -5.31 -32.92
C ILE A 884 -12.58 -6.23 -34.03
N GLU A 885 -11.38 -6.78 -33.83
CA GLU A 885 -10.76 -7.78 -34.69
C GLU A 885 -10.82 -9.16 -34.03
N LYS A 886 -11.32 -10.15 -34.76
CA LYS A 886 -11.23 -11.56 -34.38
C LYS A 886 -11.15 -12.44 -35.64
N LEU A 887 -10.21 -13.38 -35.65
CA LEU A 887 -9.97 -14.28 -36.79
C LEU A 887 -9.82 -13.55 -38.14
N GLY A 888 -9.28 -12.33 -38.13
CA GLY A 888 -9.12 -11.48 -39.32
C GLY A 888 -10.39 -10.76 -39.80
N SER A 889 -11.54 -10.98 -39.16
CA SER A 889 -12.76 -10.20 -39.38
C SER A 889 -12.84 -8.99 -38.45
N HIS A 890 -13.49 -7.93 -38.93
CA HIS A 890 -13.58 -6.62 -38.30
C HIS A 890 -15.03 -6.15 -38.25
N VAL A 891 -15.45 -5.71 -37.07
CA VAL A 891 -16.78 -5.11 -36.83
C VAL A 891 -16.65 -3.85 -35.99
N LEU A 892 -17.62 -2.94 -36.13
CA LEU A 892 -17.73 -1.78 -35.26
C LEU A 892 -18.62 -2.14 -34.06
N VAL A 893 -18.09 -2.05 -32.84
CA VAL A 893 -18.85 -2.23 -31.60
C VAL A 893 -19.06 -0.89 -30.92
N VAL A 894 -20.30 -0.63 -30.50
CA VAL A 894 -20.74 0.61 -29.84
C VAL A 894 -21.38 0.27 -28.51
N VAL A 895 -20.72 0.64 -27.42
CA VAL A 895 -21.15 0.37 -26.04
C VAL A 895 -21.89 1.59 -25.47
N THR A 896 -22.97 1.34 -24.75
CA THR A 896 -23.86 2.40 -24.22
C THR A 896 -24.01 2.32 -22.71
N ASP A 897 -24.46 3.44 -22.12
CA ASP A 897 -24.80 3.58 -20.69
C ASP A 897 -25.94 2.66 -20.21
N ARG A 898 -26.59 1.95 -21.12
CA ARG A 898 -27.63 0.94 -20.84
C ARG A 898 -27.10 -0.48 -20.75
N HIS A 899 -25.77 -0.65 -20.70
CA HIS A 899 -25.11 -1.96 -20.71
C HIS A 899 -25.46 -2.79 -21.97
N GLU A 900 -25.61 -2.12 -23.11
CA GLU A 900 -25.83 -2.74 -24.42
C GLU A 900 -24.67 -2.40 -25.36
N GLY A 901 -24.16 -3.41 -26.06
CA GLY A 901 -23.16 -3.28 -27.13
C GLY A 901 -23.76 -3.55 -28.50
N PHE A 902 -23.81 -2.57 -29.39
CA PHE A 902 -24.36 -2.71 -30.74
C PHE A 902 -23.25 -3.02 -31.73
N VAL A 903 -23.42 -4.10 -32.50
CA VAL A 903 -22.44 -4.59 -33.48
C VAL A 903 -22.88 -4.23 -34.89
N TYR A 904 -22.00 -3.60 -35.66
CA TYR A 904 -22.24 -3.22 -37.05
C TYR A 904 -21.17 -3.81 -37.97
N SER A 905 -21.59 -4.22 -39.18
CA SER A 905 -20.67 -4.68 -40.22
C SER A 905 -19.78 -3.55 -40.71
N LEU A 906 -18.57 -3.89 -41.16
CA LEU A 906 -17.68 -2.95 -41.83
C LEU A 906 -17.44 -3.40 -43.28
N PRO A 907 -17.43 -2.47 -44.25
CA PRO A 907 -17.64 -1.02 -44.10
C PRO A 907 -19.10 -0.56 -44.26
N HIS A 908 -20.05 -1.47 -44.47
CA HIS A 908 -21.42 -1.12 -44.86
C HIS A 908 -22.28 -0.58 -43.71
N LEU A 909 -21.86 -0.78 -42.45
CA LEU A 909 -22.56 -0.38 -41.23
C LEU A 909 -23.98 -0.99 -41.11
N GLU A 910 -24.14 -2.23 -41.56
CA GLU A 910 -25.36 -3.00 -41.33
C GLU A 910 -25.41 -3.41 -39.87
N TYR A 911 -26.54 -3.18 -39.20
CA TYR A 911 -26.75 -3.69 -37.84
C TYR A 911 -26.74 -5.22 -37.88
N LEU A 912 -25.85 -5.82 -37.10
CA LEU A 912 -25.74 -7.27 -36.99
C LEU A 912 -26.53 -7.76 -35.78
N GLN A 913 -26.21 -7.25 -34.59
CA GLN A 913 -26.83 -7.69 -33.34
C GLN A 913 -26.57 -6.75 -32.15
N THR A 914 -27.21 -7.05 -31.02
CA THR A 914 -27.00 -6.37 -29.74
C THR A 914 -26.49 -7.37 -28.69
N LEU A 915 -25.34 -7.04 -28.12
CA LEU A 915 -24.68 -7.71 -27.02
C LEU A 915 -25.24 -7.18 -25.69
N ARG A 916 -25.54 -8.08 -24.76
CA ARG A 916 -25.92 -7.73 -23.38
C ARG A 916 -24.68 -7.72 -22.52
N LEU A 917 -24.23 -6.54 -22.10
CA LEU A 917 -23.10 -6.40 -21.20
C LEU A 917 -23.59 -6.62 -19.75
N PRO A 918 -22.71 -7.10 -18.85
CA PRO A 918 -23.03 -7.16 -17.43
C PRO A 918 -23.43 -5.76 -16.91
N PRO A 919 -24.44 -5.65 -16.03
CA PRO A 919 -24.92 -4.37 -15.51
C PRO A 919 -23.92 -3.80 -14.50
N ILE A 920 -22.76 -3.36 -14.98
CA ILE A 920 -21.67 -2.81 -14.19
C ILE A 920 -21.93 -1.30 -14.07
N PRO A 921 -22.17 -0.76 -12.86
CA PRO A 921 -22.40 0.68 -12.68
C PRO A 921 -21.14 1.48 -12.99
N SER A 922 -20.88 1.76 -14.26
CA SER A 922 -19.64 2.37 -14.71
C SER A 922 -19.79 3.83 -15.12
N SER A 923 -18.88 4.69 -14.66
CA SER A 923 -18.77 6.08 -15.16
C SER A 923 -18.02 6.17 -16.49
N SER A 924 -17.07 5.27 -16.73
CA SER A 924 -16.27 5.20 -17.94
C SER A 924 -16.07 3.73 -18.35
N PHE A 925 -15.89 3.51 -19.65
CA PHE A 925 -15.72 2.20 -20.27
C PHE A 925 -14.60 2.28 -21.28
N THR A 926 -13.62 1.39 -21.20
CA THR A 926 -12.52 1.29 -22.17
C THR A 926 -12.51 -0.07 -22.82
N LEU A 927 -12.28 -0.11 -24.13
CA LEU A 927 -12.38 -1.31 -24.97
C LEU A 927 -11.18 -1.35 -25.92
N ASP A 928 -10.48 -2.48 -26.00
CA ASP A 928 -9.38 -2.69 -26.94
C ASP A 928 -9.85 -3.36 -28.24
N GLU A 929 -8.98 -3.41 -29.25
CA GLU A 929 -9.29 -4.01 -30.55
C GLU A 929 -9.58 -5.51 -30.51
N THR A 930 -9.26 -6.22 -29.43
CA THR A 930 -9.52 -7.67 -29.30
C THR A 930 -10.86 -7.97 -28.65
N GLY A 931 -11.57 -6.94 -28.16
CA GLY A 931 -12.83 -7.09 -27.45
C GLY A 931 -12.68 -7.21 -25.93
N ASP A 932 -11.50 -6.95 -25.38
CA ASP A 932 -11.32 -6.87 -23.92
C ASP A 932 -11.61 -5.45 -23.44
N PHE A 933 -12.17 -5.34 -22.24
CA PHE A 933 -12.63 -4.06 -21.70
C PHE A 933 -12.33 -3.90 -20.22
N VAL A 934 -12.28 -2.64 -19.78
CA VAL A 934 -12.33 -2.26 -18.37
C VAL A 934 -13.49 -1.29 -18.17
N ALA A 935 -14.37 -1.62 -17.22
CA ALA A 935 -15.45 -0.76 -16.77
C ALA A 935 -15.13 -0.23 -15.36
N TRP A 936 -15.21 1.09 -15.19
CA TRP A 936 -14.75 1.79 -13.99
C TRP A 936 -15.91 2.27 -13.13
N THR A 937 -15.92 1.88 -11.85
CA THR A 937 -16.99 2.21 -10.90
C THR A 937 -16.50 3.27 -9.91
N PRO A 938 -16.97 4.52 -10.00
CA PRO A 938 -16.57 5.58 -9.09
C PRO A 938 -17.28 5.42 -7.75
N HIS A 939 -16.60 5.82 -6.68
CA HIS A 939 -17.17 5.93 -5.36
C HIS A 939 -18.10 7.16 -5.29
N PRO A 940 -19.33 7.03 -4.75
CA PRO A 940 -20.35 8.08 -4.86
C PRO A 940 -19.96 9.44 -4.26
N SER A 941 -19.19 9.47 -3.16
CA SER A 941 -18.83 10.73 -2.48
C SER A 941 -17.49 11.31 -2.95
N SER A 942 -16.49 10.47 -3.19
CA SER A 942 -15.12 10.91 -3.48
C SER A 942 -14.86 11.13 -4.97
N GLY A 943 -15.64 10.47 -5.84
CA GLY A 943 -15.43 10.44 -7.28
C GLY A 943 -14.21 9.61 -7.73
N THR A 944 -13.44 9.04 -6.80
CA THR A 944 -12.35 8.12 -7.09
C THR A 944 -12.90 6.74 -7.42
N ILE A 945 -12.21 5.95 -8.24
CA ILE A 945 -12.60 4.59 -8.56
C ILE A 945 -12.40 3.69 -7.34
N HIS A 946 -13.45 2.96 -6.93
CA HIS A 946 -13.37 1.95 -5.88
C HIS A 946 -13.47 0.52 -6.41
N GLN A 947 -13.85 0.35 -7.68
CA GLN A 947 -13.91 -0.95 -8.32
C GLN A 947 -13.69 -0.84 -9.83
N ALA A 948 -12.91 -1.77 -10.39
CA ALA A 948 -12.69 -1.92 -11.82
C ALA A 948 -13.05 -3.33 -12.27
N THR A 949 -13.90 -3.47 -13.28
CA THR A 949 -14.25 -4.77 -13.86
C THR A 949 -13.51 -4.95 -15.18
N TYR A 950 -12.55 -5.87 -15.21
CA TYR A 950 -11.91 -6.34 -16.43
C TYR A 950 -12.74 -7.46 -17.04
N GLY A 951 -13.12 -7.32 -18.31
CA GLY A 951 -14.00 -8.23 -19.01
C GLY A 951 -13.64 -8.42 -20.47
N THR A 952 -14.41 -9.23 -21.16
CA THR A 952 -14.23 -9.49 -22.59
C THR A 952 -15.55 -9.75 -23.31
N LEU A 953 -15.58 -9.46 -24.60
CA LEU A 953 -16.63 -9.86 -25.53
C LEU A 953 -16.47 -11.33 -26.00
N PHE A 954 -15.31 -11.96 -25.71
CA PHE A 954 -14.96 -13.32 -26.13
C PHE A 954 -14.37 -14.16 -24.98
N ASP A 955 -15.20 -14.47 -24.01
CA ASP A 955 -14.89 -15.28 -22.84
C ASP A 955 -14.83 -16.77 -23.19
N ILE A 956 -13.73 -17.13 -23.86
CA ILE A 956 -13.42 -18.48 -24.30
C ILE A 956 -11.98 -18.78 -23.89
N ARG A 957 -11.79 -19.78 -23.02
CA ARG A 957 -10.46 -20.22 -22.53
C ARG A 957 -9.62 -19.08 -21.94
N ARG A 958 -10.30 -18.18 -21.21
CA ARG A 958 -9.67 -17.07 -20.49
C ARG A 958 -9.28 -17.53 -19.09
N VAL A 959 -8.16 -17.01 -18.59
CA VAL A 959 -7.59 -17.45 -17.31
C VAL A 959 -7.34 -16.23 -16.44
N TYR A 960 -8.41 -15.78 -15.78
CA TYR A 960 -8.42 -14.60 -14.91
C TYR A 960 -9.07 -14.88 -13.55
N ASP A 961 -9.23 -16.16 -13.23
CA ASP A 961 -9.77 -16.61 -11.95
C ASP A 961 -8.88 -16.15 -10.79
N GLN A 962 -9.50 -16.09 -9.60
CA GLN A 962 -8.76 -15.81 -8.38
C GLN A 962 -7.83 -17.00 -8.07
N PRO A 963 -6.58 -16.74 -7.65
CA PRO A 963 -5.64 -17.80 -7.33
C PRO A 963 -6.09 -18.59 -6.10
N ASP A 964 -5.68 -19.86 -6.07
CA ASP A 964 -5.72 -20.68 -4.87
C ASP A 964 -4.52 -20.34 -4.01
N ILE A 965 -4.77 -19.96 -2.76
CA ILE A 965 -3.73 -19.52 -1.83
C ILE A 965 -3.46 -20.61 -0.80
N ASP A 966 -2.19 -20.93 -0.62
CA ASP A 966 -1.71 -21.74 0.49
C ASP A 966 -1.01 -20.84 1.51
N PHE A 967 -1.62 -20.60 2.68
CA PHE A 967 -0.97 -19.88 3.77
C PHE A 967 -0.14 -20.82 4.67
N LEU A 968 -0.38 -22.14 4.64
CA LEU A 968 0.32 -23.09 5.52
C LEU A 968 1.80 -23.21 5.18
N CYS A 969 2.18 -23.00 3.92
CA CYS A 969 3.57 -23.03 3.49
C CYS A 969 4.46 -21.99 4.19
N THR A 970 3.87 -20.92 4.72
CA THR A 970 4.57 -19.90 5.50
C THR A 970 4.09 -19.86 6.96
N LYS A 971 3.44 -20.91 7.47
CA LYS A 971 2.90 -20.92 8.84
C LYS A 971 3.97 -20.46 9.84
N PRO A 972 3.65 -19.52 10.74
CA PRO A 972 4.64 -18.91 11.61
C PRO A 972 5.19 -19.92 12.63
N VAL A 973 6.51 -19.91 12.81
CA VAL A 973 7.17 -20.56 13.95
C VAL A 973 7.33 -19.52 15.04
N ILE A 974 6.45 -19.56 16.03
CA ILE A 974 6.37 -18.55 17.08
C ILE A 974 7.64 -18.61 17.95
N PRO A 975 8.39 -17.50 18.11
CA PRO A 975 9.52 -17.44 19.03
C PRO A 975 9.07 -17.72 20.47
N PRO A 976 9.95 -18.23 21.35
CA PRO A 976 9.62 -18.41 22.77
C PRO A 976 9.14 -17.13 23.43
N GLN A 977 8.18 -17.25 24.36
CA GLN A 977 7.70 -16.14 25.17
C GLN A 977 8.87 -15.45 25.89
N PRO A 978 9.03 -14.11 25.75
CA PRO A 978 9.99 -13.35 26.53
C PRO A 978 9.83 -13.60 28.03
N GLN A 979 10.92 -13.93 28.72
CA GLN A 979 10.92 -14.24 30.15
C GLN A 979 11.06 -12.96 31.00
N PRO A 980 10.59 -12.98 32.26
CA PRO A 980 10.83 -11.91 33.23
C PRO A 980 12.32 -11.60 33.33
N VAL A 981 12.65 -10.31 33.44
CA VAL A 981 14.02 -9.82 33.58
C VAL A 981 14.20 -9.10 34.90
N SER A 982 15.43 -9.08 35.41
CA SER A 982 15.76 -8.29 36.60
C SER A 982 15.88 -6.82 36.26
N MET A 983 15.56 -5.98 37.23
CA MET A 983 15.77 -4.53 37.15
C MET A 983 17.26 -4.16 37.09
N GLY A 984 18.16 -4.93 37.72
CA GLY A 984 19.61 -4.71 37.75
C GLY A 984 20.41 -5.69 36.85
N PRO A 985 21.74 -5.47 36.69
CA PRO A 985 22.57 -6.24 35.77
C PRO A 985 22.69 -7.72 36.15
N PRO A 986 22.71 -8.63 35.16
CA PRO A 986 22.84 -10.06 35.39
C PRO A 986 24.32 -10.47 35.51
N SER A 987 24.99 -10.21 36.64
CA SER A 987 26.37 -10.71 36.86
C SER A 987 26.54 -11.52 38.15
N MET A 988 26.77 -12.83 37.95
CA MET A 988 27.42 -13.85 38.78
C MET A 988 27.36 -13.73 40.33
N LEU A 989 26.30 -14.27 40.93
CA LEU A 989 26.32 -15.39 41.88
C LEU A 989 24.95 -15.50 42.55
N SER A 990 24.42 -16.71 42.56
CA SER A 990 23.23 -17.16 43.26
C SER A 990 23.42 -17.12 44.80
N LEU A 991 23.68 -15.93 45.38
CA LEU A 991 23.80 -15.72 46.83
C LEU A 991 23.23 -14.35 47.22
N GLY A 992 21.92 -14.15 46.98
CA GLY A 992 21.23 -12.93 47.44
C GLY A 992 20.03 -12.46 46.61
N SER A 993 19.40 -13.33 45.82
CA SER A 993 18.19 -12.96 45.06
C SER A 993 17.04 -12.65 46.04
N TRP A 994 16.76 -11.36 46.27
CA TRP A 994 15.66 -10.89 47.13
C TRP A 994 14.29 -10.85 46.42
N PHE A 995 14.15 -11.52 45.27
CA PHE A 995 12.86 -11.82 44.65
C PHE A 995 12.87 -13.27 44.15
N PRO A 996 11.95 -14.15 44.58
CA PRO A 996 11.77 -15.42 43.90
C PRO A 996 11.20 -15.10 42.53
N PHE A 997 12.03 -15.17 41.48
CA PHE A 997 11.52 -15.26 40.11
C PHE A 997 10.82 -16.62 40.00
N ASN A 998 9.54 -16.67 40.38
CA ASN A 998 8.67 -17.77 40.01
C ASN A 998 8.73 -17.89 38.48
N GLN A 999 8.89 -19.11 37.96
CA GLN A 999 8.84 -19.35 36.53
C GLN A 999 7.53 -18.77 36.00
N SER A 1000 7.61 -17.91 34.97
CA SER A 1000 6.42 -17.35 34.33
C SER A 1000 5.52 -18.50 33.84
N MET A 1001 4.20 -18.31 33.98
CA MET A 1001 3.23 -19.31 33.55
C MET A 1001 3.37 -19.58 32.05
N THR A 1002 3.39 -20.85 31.66
CA THR A 1002 3.43 -21.21 30.23
C THR A 1002 2.09 -20.94 29.56
N GLY A 1003 2.09 -20.74 28.24
CA GLY A 1003 0.85 -20.54 27.48
C GLY A 1003 -0.16 -21.68 27.62
N ALA A 1004 0.31 -22.94 27.71
CA ALA A 1004 -0.55 -24.09 27.91
C ALA A 1004 -1.22 -24.09 29.30
N GLN A 1005 -0.46 -23.76 30.35
CA GLN A 1005 -1.00 -23.61 31.71
C GLN A 1005 -2.03 -22.48 31.77
N LEU A 1006 -1.78 -21.37 31.09
CA LEU A 1006 -2.74 -20.27 31.01
C LEU A 1006 -4.01 -20.69 30.24
N ASP A 1007 -3.87 -21.41 29.14
CA ASP A 1007 -5.01 -21.93 28.40
C ASP A 1007 -5.85 -22.94 29.21
N GLU A 1008 -5.24 -23.74 30.10
CA GLU A 1008 -5.95 -24.59 31.06
C GLU A 1008 -6.67 -23.77 32.13
N LEU A 1009 -5.99 -22.76 32.70
CA LEU A 1009 -6.56 -21.85 33.69
C LEU A 1009 -7.79 -21.12 33.15
N LEU A 1010 -7.69 -20.57 31.93
CA LEU A 1010 -8.77 -19.86 31.27
C LEU A 1010 -9.85 -20.82 30.77
N GLY A 1011 -9.48 -21.97 30.19
CA GLY A 1011 -10.45 -22.93 29.65
C GLY A 1011 -11.30 -23.63 30.71
N GLY A 1012 -10.81 -23.68 31.95
CA GLY A 1012 -11.46 -24.34 33.09
C GLY A 1012 -11.28 -25.87 33.09
N PRO A 1013 -11.72 -26.55 34.16
CA PRO A 1013 -11.53 -28.00 34.32
C PRO A 1013 -12.24 -28.83 33.24
N ASP A 1014 -13.33 -28.30 32.67
CA ASP A 1014 -14.12 -28.96 31.61
C ASP A 1014 -13.72 -28.47 30.21
N ARG A 1015 -12.42 -28.15 29.99
CA ARG A 1015 -11.89 -27.81 28.67
C ARG A 1015 -11.84 -29.06 27.78
N PRO A 1016 -12.58 -29.11 26.65
CA PRO A 1016 -12.56 -30.24 25.74
C PRO A 1016 -11.16 -30.44 25.16
N SER A 1017 -10.83 -31.68 24.83
CA SER A 1017 -9.68 -31.92 23.95
C SER A 1017 -9.95 -31.27 22.60
N PRO A 1018 -8.98 -30.56 21.99
CA PRO A 1018 -9.13 -30.01 20.65
C PRO A 1018 -9.55 -31.11 19.67
N GLU A 1019 -10.57 -30.86 18.83
CA GLU A 1019 -10.91 -31.80 17.77
C GLU A 1019 -9.73 -31.89 16.79
N PRO A 1020 -9.22 -33.09 16.47
CA PRO A 1020 -8.19 -33.21 15.44
C PRO A 1020 -8.79 -32.79 14.10
N HIS A 1021 -8.18 -31.78 13.45
CA HIS A 1021 -8.57 -31.35 12.10
C HIS A 1021 -8.60 -32.54 11.14
N VAL A 1022 -9.80 -33.01 10.80
CA VAL A 1022 -10.00 -33.99 9.72
C VAL A 1022 -9.74 -33.25 8.40
N GLN A 1023 -8.58 -33.51 7.79
CA GLN A 1023 -8.29 -33.09 6.42
C GLN A 1023 -9.25 -33.83 5.48
N SER A 1024 -10.27 -33.14 4.96
CA SER A 1024 -11.09 -33.64 3.86
C SER A 1024 -10.27 -33.58 2.57
N ARG A 1025 -9.47 -34.61 2.31
CA ARG A 1025 -8.93 -34.90 0.98
C ARG A 1025 -9.93 -35.78 0.24
N ASP A 1026 -10.65 -35.19 -0.71
CA ASP A 1026 -11.26 -35.96 -1.79
C ASP A 1026 -10.15 -36.43 -2.72
N SER A 1027 -9.86 -37.72 -2.72
CA SER A 1027 -9.31 -38.40 -3.91
C SER A 1027 -9.58 -39.90 -3.90
N SER A 1028 -10.05 -40.32 -5.06
CA SER A 1028 -10.27 -41.66 -5.62
C SER A 1028 -9.33 -42.78 -5.15
N GLU A 1029 -9.95 -43.94 -4.90
CA GLU A 1029 -9.38 -45.23 -4.55
C GLU A 1029 -8.32 -45.74 -5.54
N ASP A 1030 -7.22 -46.28 -5.02
CA ASP A 1030 -6.73 -47.59 -5.47
C ASP A 1030 -5.93 -48.35 -4.39
N ASN A 1031 -6.08 -49.67 -4.42
CA ASN A 1031 -5.78 -50.65 -3.38
C ASN A 1031 -4.30 -50.87 -3.03
N VAL A 1032 -3.96 -50.91 -1.74
CA VAL A 1032 -3.09 -51.97 -1.17
C VAL A 1032 -3.61 -52.37 0.22
N ALA A 1033 -4.04 -53.62 0.32
CA ALA A 1033 -4.49 -54.25 1.54
C ALA A 1033 -3.32 -54.58 2.49
N GLY A 1034 -3.57 -54.31 3.77
CA GLY A 1034 -3.15 -55.16 4.89
C GLY A 1034 -1.86 -54.79 5.60
N VAL A 1035 -1.95 -54.11 6.74
CA VAL A 1035 -1.32 -54.54 8.00
C VAL A 1035 -2.14 -54.04 9.21
N SER A 1036 -3.27 -54.70 9.49
CA SER A 1036 -3.96 -54.64 10.78
C SER A 1036 -3.14 -55.39 11.84
N GLY A 1037 -2.01 -54.83 12.26
CA GLY A 1037 -1.10 -55.46 13.22
C GLY A 1037 -0.01 -54.57 13.87
N ILE A 1038 0.11 -53.29 13.50
CA ILE A 1038 1.22 -52.44 13.97
C ILE A 1038 0.85 -51.59 15.20
N ALA A 1039 -0.44 -51.35 15.46
CA ALA A 1039 -0.90 -50.55 16.60
C ALA A 1039 -0.73 -51.27 17.96
N ALA A 1040 -0.65 -52.60 17.98
CA ALA A 1040 -0.39 -53.37 19.21
C ALA A 1040 1.11 -53.57 19.50
N ALA A 1041 2.01 -53.22 18.58
CA ALA A 1041 3.47 -53.26 18.76
C ALA A 1041 4.07 -51.89 19.14
N ALA A 1042 3.32 -50.80 18.96
CA ALA A 1042 3.79 -49.45 19.29
C ALA A 1042 3.77 -49.15 20.81
N SER A 1043 2.86 -49.76 21.58
CA SER A 1043 2.77 -49.58 23.03
C SER A 1043 3.87 -50.33 23.81
N SER A 1044 4.39 -51.43 23.26
CA SER A 1044 5.57 -52.13 23.81
C SER A 1044 6.91 -51.47 23.42
N THR A 1045 6.89 -50.51 22.50
CA THR A 1045 8.10 -49.83 22.02
C THR A 1045 8.37 -48.53 22.77
N GLN A 1046 7.34 -47.86 23.31
CA GLN A 1046 7.51 -46.68 24.17
C GLN A 1046 8.05 -47.02 25.58
N SER A 1047 7.67 -48.16 26.17
CA SER A 1047 8.22 -48.60 27.46
C SER A 1047 9.69 -49.08 27.35
N ASN A 1048 10.07 -49.66 26.20
CA ASN A 1048 11.45 -50.02 25.89
C ASN A 1048 12.34 -48.81 25.53
N LEU A 1049 11.76 -47.70 25.07
CA LEU A 1049 12.50 -46.45 24.80
C LEU A 1049 12.81 -45.67 26.08
N TYR A 1050 11.90 -45.61 27.05
CA TYR A 1050 12.18 -44.98 28.36
C TYR A 1050 13.22 -45.76 29.16
N ASN A 1051 13.19 -47.10 29.12
CA ASN A 1051 14.22 -47.93 29.76
C ASN A 1051 15.58 -47.84 29.03
N ARG A 1052 15.59 -47.62 27.70
CA ARG A 1052 16.83 -47.34 26.94
C ARG A 1052 17.35 -45.92 27.12
N LEU A 1053 16.49 -44.92 27.36
CA LEU A 1053 16.91 -43.55 27.68
C LEU A 1053 17.46 -43.45 29.10
N ALA A 1054 16.86 -44.18 30.06
CA ALA A 1054 17.40 -44.30 31.41
C ALA A 1054 18.72 -45.08 31.46
N SER A 1055 18.87 -46.15 30.65
CA SER A 1055 20.15 -46.86 30.54
C SER A 1055 21.20 -46.04 29.78
N ALA A 1056 20.82 -45.28 28.74
CA ALA A 1056 21.72 -44.41 28.00
C ALA A 1056 22.15 -43.16 28.79
N LEU A 1057 21.34 -42.67 29.74
CA LEU A 1057 21.73 -41.59 30.66
C LEU A 1057 22.69 -42.10 31.75
N ASN A 1058 22.52 -43.33 32.24
CA ASN A 1058 23.48 -43.94 33.15
C ASN A 1058 24.80 -44.33 32.45
N GLU A 1059 24.77 -44.79 31.20
CA GLU A 1059 25.98 -44.97 30.38
C GLU A 1059 26.67 -43.63 30.07
N ARG A 1060 25.93 -42.54 29.88
CA ARG A 1060 26.51 -41.20 29.67
C ARG A 1060 27.13 -40.61 30.93
N GLY A 1061 26.64 -40.98 32.11
CA GLY A 1061 27.26 -40.66 33.41
C GLY A 1061 28.58 -41.41 33.62
N GLN A 1062 28.67 -42.67 33.19
CA GLN A 1062 29.94 -43.41 33.19
C GLN A 1062 30.93 -42.94 32.11
N ILE A 1063 30.45 -42.51 30.95
CA ILE A 1063 31.29 -41.95 29.87
C ILE A 1063 31.82 -40.56 30.22
N LEU A 1064 31.14 -39.79 31.07
CA LEU A 1064 31.64 -38.51 31.61
C LEU A 1064 32.78 -38.73 32.63
N GLY A 1065 32.70 -39.77 33.46
CA GLY A 1065 33.82 -40.19 34.31
C GLY A 1065 35.03 -40.71 33.51
N ASP A 1066 34.79 -41.50 32.46
CA ASP A 1066 35.85 -42.02 31.58
C ASP A 1066 36.46 -40.92 30.68
N LEU A 1067 35.75 -39.81 30.44
CA LEU A 1067 36.25 -38.61 29.75
C LEU A 1067 37.12 -37.74 30.67
N GLU A 1068 36.79 -37.65 31.95
CA GLU A 1068 37.62 -36.96 32.96
C GLU A 1068 38.95 -37.69 33.19
N ASP A 1069 38.92 -39.03 33.22
CA ASP A 1069 40.14 -39.86 33.24
C ASP A 1069 40.95 -39.77 31.94
N ARG A 1070 40.30 -39.61 30.78
CA ARG A 1070 40.98 -39.36 29.49
C ARG A 1070 41.52 -37.95 29.36
N PHE A 1071 40.89 -36.93 29.95
CA PHE A 1071 41.42 -35.56 30.00
C PHE A 1071 42.64 -35.48 30.93
N ASN A 1072 42.63 -36.18 32.06
CA ASN A 1072 43.79 -36.31 32.92
C ASN A 1072 44.95 -37.05 32.21
N ALA A 1073 44.66 -38.12 31.44
CA ALA A 1073 45.66 -38.81 30.63
C ALA A 1073 46.20 -37.97 29.44
N LEU A 1074 45.38 -37.09 28.85
CA LEU A 1074 45.78 -36.16 27.79
C LEU A 1074 46.58 -34.98 28.34
N GLU A 1075 46.28 -34.50 29.54
CA GLU A 1075 47.07 -33.49 30.24
C GLU A 1075 48.46 -34.03 30.58
N GLU A 1076 48.55 -35.28 31.05
CA GLU A 1076 49.82 -35.97 31.34
C GLU A 1076 50.62 -36.28 30.05
N GLY A 1077 49.93 -36.64 28.96
CA GLY A 1077 50.50 -36.80 27.62
C GLY A 1077 51.03 -35.48 27.02
N SER A 1078 50.33 -34.37 27.22
CA SER A 1078 50.77 -33.04 26.76
C SER A 1078 51.96 -32.51 27.57
N LYS A 1079 52.00 -32.75 28.89
CA LYS A 1079 53.18 -32.43 29.73
C LYS A 1079 54.41 -33.25 29.32
N ASN A 1080 54.22 -34.51 28.89
CA ASN A 1080 55.30 -35.35 28.36
C ASN A 1080 55.77 -34.94 26.95
N MET A 1081 54.87 -34.48 26.07
CA MET A 1081 55.26 -33.92 24.78
C MET A 1081 55.95 -32.57 24.90
N VAL A 1082 55.52 -31.71 25.83
CA VAL A 1082 56.18 -30.42 26.10
C VAL A 1082 57.55 -30.64 26.76
N SER A 1083 57.71 -31.67 27.59
CA SER A 1083 59.02 -32.04 28.14
C SER A 1083 59.95 -32.66 27.09
N GLN A 1084 59.43 -33.47 26.15
CA GLN A 1084 60.17 -33.96 24.98
C GLN A 1084 60.52 -32.86 23.98
N ALA A 1085 59.63 -31.90 23.73
CA ALA A 1085 59.89 -30.74 22.88
C ALA A 1085 60.94 -29.81 23.50
N LYS A 1086 60.91 -29.61 24.83
CA LYS A 1086 61.99 -28.92 25.57
C LYS A 1086 63.30 -29.71 25.52
N LYS A 1087 63.28 -31.05 25.58
CA LYS A 1087 64.48 -31.92 25.42
C LYS A 1087 65.06 -31.89 24.00
N LEU A 1088 64.20 -31.85 22.98
CA LEU A 1088 64.60 -31.72 21.57
C LEU A 1088 65.11 -30.31 21.25
N ALA A 1089 64.48 -29.27 21.81
CA ALA A 1089 64.94 -27.90 21.68
C ALA A 1089 66.30 -27.67 22.38
N THR A 1090 66.53 -28.30 23.54
CA THR A 1090 67.84 -28.29 24.21
C THR A 1090 68.90 -29.14 23.49
N GLN A 1091 68.50 -30.25 22.83
CA GLN A 1091 69.42 -31.03 21.97
C GLN A 1091 69.76 -30.32 20.65
N GLN A 1092 68.86 -29.50 20.10
CA GLN A 1092 69.14 -28.69 18.91
C GLN A 1092 69.98 -27.43 19.23
N THR A 1093 69.78 -26.81 20.41
CA THR A 1093 70.67 -25.74 20.87
C THR A 1093 72.06 -26.24 21.29
N ALA A 1094 72.17 -27.47 21.81
CA ALA A 1094 73.47 -28.10 22.09
C ALA A 1094 74.24 -28.58 20.84
N ARG A 1095 73.56 -28.76 19.69
CA ARG A 1095 74.20 -29.09 18.40
C ARG A 1095 74.64 -27.88 17.56
N SER A 1096 74.26 -26.66 17.95
CA SER A 1096 74.66 -25.43 17.26
C SER A 1096 76.02 -24.87 17.72
N TRP A 1097 76.70 -25.48 18.70
CA TRP A 1097 77.94 -24.93 19.28
C TRP A 1097 79.21 -25.78 19.09
N PHE A 1098 79.15 -26.86 18.31
CA PHE A 1098 80.34 -27.60 17.87
C PHE A 1098 80.24 -28.02 16.40
N GLY A 1099 80.86 -27.22 15.53
CA GLY A 1099 81.73 -27.68 14.44
C GLY A 1099 81.15 -28.36 13.20
N LEU A 1100 81.47 -27.79 12.04
CA LEU A 1100 82.34 -28.41 11.03
C LEU A 1100 82.79 -29.86 11.31
#